data_AF-A0A8U7MYU1-F1
#
_entry.id   AF-A0A8U7MYU1-F1
#
_cell.length_a   1.000
_cell.length_b   1.000
_cell.length_c   1.000
_cell.angle_alpha   90.00
_cell.angle_beta   90.00
_cell.angle_gamma   90.00
#
_symmetry.space_group_name_H-M   'P 1'
#
loop_
_entity.id
_entity.type
_entity.pdbx_description
1 polymer ?
#
loop_
_entity_poly.entity_id
_entity_poly.type
_entity_poly.pdbx_seq_one_letter_code
_entity_poly.pdbx_strand_id
1 'polypeptide(L)'
;MEHAQEQEACLEQTQRYCVQRPIYNQELLQGQLHRRQRTPQTLGQKIAHSCRCSSKKAKSHLYSFLPILKWLPRYPVKEYLLGDIISGISTGVMQLPQGTFAVVSMMVGGVAVREVPDEIISVDYNSTNVTDVLEYYSARDTKRVQVAVALAFLSGLIQLCLGFFRFGFVAIYLTEPLVRGFTTAAAVHVFTSQLKYFLGIKTSRYSGPLSVVYSIAAVLSKITTTNIAALIVGLTCIVLLLIGKEINLRFKKKLPVPIPMEIIVVIIGTGVSAGMNLSESYKVDVVGNIPQGLRAPAVPEIQLIPALFVDAVAIAIVGFSMAVSMAKIFALKHGYTIDGNQELIALGICNSVGSFFQTFSITCSMSRSLVQESTGGRTQIAGTLSAVMVLLVIVAIGYLFEPLPQTVLAAIVMVNLKGMFKQFGDIMHFWRTSKIELAIWVVAFVASLFLGLDYGLLTAVTFAMITVIYRTQSPQYRILGQIPNTDIYCDVEEYEEVKEYPGIKIFQANTSLYFANSESYTSALKKKTGVDPGALLAARRKAQKRHAREIKAANEHRKKAVLKLVNSSTNDVEASVKHEIASDDLPVNGKFADSSVQDIPPDEHEYFVEPKTNIHSLILDFTPVNFVDSVGAKTLKSIIKEYKEVGVCVCIASCSGATLCWCRTLTMNTHLLFGTLPFNSRFQEHNMNLYTWILFHRKFRRNRKTPPRKSFSVAIFRRARIANIPASVQTLRISAPGKDRDNSALTARGHGPYTELFKEMNTFSLPVLLGHSRANSSNRMSLSTLIERAWILKM
;
A
#
# COMPACT_ATOMS: atom_id res chain seq x y z
N MET A 1 31.95 0.56 -47.19
CA MET A 1 32.97 -0.13 -46.36
C MET A 1 33.31 0.66 -45.09
N GLU A 2 33.19 1.99 -45.07
CA GLU A 2 33.42 2.81 -43.85
C GLU A 2 32.40 2.61 -42.72
N HIS A 3 31.11 2.37 -43.01
CA HIS A 3 30.11 2.08 -41.96
C HIS A 3 30.30 0.72 -41.26
N ALA A 4 31.04 -0.21 -41.86
CA ALA A 4 31.38 -1.48 -41.22
C ALA A 4 32.56 -1.30 -40.23
N GLN A 5 33.52 -0.42 -40.56
CA GLN A 5 34.66 -0.11 -39.69
C GLN A 5 34.27 0.78 -38.50
N GLU A 6 33.29 1.67 -38.62
CA GLU A 6 32.77 2.44 -37.48
C GLU A 6 31.99 1.58 -36.46
N GLN A 7 31.34 0.51 -36.91
CA GLN A 7 30.71 -0.46 -36.00
C GLN A 7 31.74 -1.33 -35.28
N GLU A 8 32.84 -1.70 -35.94
CA GLU A 8 33.96 -2.39 -35.29
C GLU A 8 34.67 -1.50 -34.25
N ALA A 9 34.87 -0.20 -34.53
CA ALA A 9 35.49 0.73 -33.60
C ALA A 9 34.63 1.06 -32.36
N CYS A 10 33.29 1.00 -32.48
CA CYS A 10 32.39 1.23 -31.34
C CYS A 10 32.26 0.01 -30.40
N LEU A 11 32.63 -1.19 -30.87
CA LEU A 11 32.59 -2.44 -30.10
C LEU A 11 33.80 -2.61 -29.15
N GLU A 12 34.89 -1.88 -29.36
CA GLU A 12 36.16 -2.01 -28.62
C GLU A 12 36.18 -1.34 -27.23
N GLN A 13 35.12 -0.66 -26.80
CA GLN A 13 34.99 -0.17 -25.41
C GLN A 13 33.99 -0.94 -24.55
N THR A 14 33.75 -2.21 -24.87
CA THR A 14 33.13 -3.12 -23.90
C THR A 14 34.18 -3.63 -22.91
N GLN A 15 34.17 -3.12 -21.68
CA GLN A 15 35.00 -3.68 -20.60
C GLN A 15 34.72 -5.18 -20.47
N ARG A 16 35.69 -6.02 -20.86
CA ARG A 16 35.60 -7.48 -20.72
C ARG A 16 35.53 -7.83 -19.23
N TYR A 17 34.47 -8.52 -18.83
CA TYR A 17 34.30 -9.00 -17.46
C TYR A 17 35.01 -10.34 -17.28
N CYS A 18 36.25 -10.31 -16.76
CA CYS A 18 37.05 -11.49 -16.46
C CYS A 18 37.25 -11.62 -14.95
N VAL A 19 36.82 -12.75 -14.36
CA VAL A 19 37.01 -13.06 -12.95
C VAL A 19 37.53 -14.47 -12.81
N GLN A 20 38.79 -14.60 -12.41
CA GLN A 20 39.41 -15.89 -12.10
C GLN A 20 39.71 -15.92 -10.60
N ARG A 21 39.10 -16.87 -9.88
CA ARG A 21 39.30 -17.07 -8.44
C ARG A 21 38.87 -18.49 -8.05
N PRO A 22 39.38 -19.03 -6.93
CA PRO A 22 38.85 -20.27 -6.38
C PRO A 22 37.40 -20.09 -5.90
N ILE A 23 36.66 -21.19 -5.89
CA ILE A 23 35.28 -21.24 -5.43
C ILE A 23 35.26 -21.32 -3.90
N TYR A 24 34.54 -20.41 -3.26
CA TYR A 24 34.39 -20.37 -1.80
C TYR A 24 32.96 -20.74 -1.38
N ASN A 25 32.83 -21.59 -0.36
CA ASN A 25 31.58 -21.75 0.38
C ASN A 25 31.52 -20.77 1.56
N GLN A 26 30.35 -20.60 2.17
CA GLN A 26 30.14 -19.61 3.24
C GLN A 26 30.94 -19.93 4.52
N GLU A 27 31.27 -21.21 4.76
CA GLU A 27 32.07 -21.67 5.90
C GLU A 27 33.56 -21.39 5.70
N LEU A 28 34.11 -21.75 4.54
CA LEU A 28 35.49 -21.44 4.12
C LEU A 28 35.71 -19.92 4.12
N LEU A 29 34.73 -19.15 3.65
CA LEU A 29 34.77 -17.69 3.68
C LEU A 29 34.72 -17.14 5.12
N GLN A 30 33.98 -17.77 6.03
CA GLN A 30 33.95 -17.39 7.45
C GLN A 30 35.24 -17.79 8.19
N GLY A 31 35.88 -18.89 7.79
CA GLY A 31 37.18 -19.30 8.31
C GLY A 31 38.31 -18.36 7.87
N GLN A 32 38.27 -17.86 6.63
CA GLN A 32 39.27 -16.94 6.11
C GLN A 32 39.05 -15.47 6.48
N LEU A 33 37.79 -15.03 6.65
CA LEU A 33 37.46 -13.66 7.02
C LEU A 33 37.10 -13.55 8.51
N HIS A 34 37.89 -12.80 9.27
CA HIS A 34 37.63 -12.56 10.69
C HIS A 34 36.33 -11.77 10.85
N ARG A 35 35.28 -12.42 11.38
CA ARG A 35 34.01 -11.75 11.65
C ARG A 35 34.22 -10.80 12.82
N ARG A 36 33.96 -9.51 12.62
CA ARG A 36 33.98 -8.52 13.72
C ARG A 36 33.00 -8.97 14.80
N GLN A 37 33.51 -9.45 15.93
CA GLN A 37 32.69 -9.83 17.07
C GLN A 37 31.94 -8.58 17.55
N ARG A 38 30.60 -8.63 17.49
CA ARG A 38 29.77 -7.70 18.24
C ARG A 38 29.64 -8.27 19.64
N THR A 39 30.26 -7.63 20.62
CA THR A 39 30.02 -7.93 22.03
C THR A 39 28.51 -7.83 22.28
N PRO A 40 27.84 -8.92 22.71
CA PRO A 40 26.42 -8.87 23.03
C PRO A 40 26.24 -7.90 24.19
N GLN A 41 25.62 -6.75 23.94
CA GLN A 41 25.22 -5.84 25.00
C GLN A 41 24.16 -6.54 25.85
N THR A 42 24.42 -6.67 27.15
CA THR A 42 23.46 -7.22 28.11
C THR A 42 22.20 -6.37 28.13
N LEU A 43 21.06 -6.97 28.49
CA LEU A 43 19.76 -6.27 28.54
C LEU A 43 19.85 -5.00 29.40
N GLY A 44 20.58 -5.06 30.52
CA GLY A 44 20.87 -3.92 31.38
C GLY A 44 21.71 -2.82 30.71
N GLN A 45 22.72 -3.17 29.90
CA GLN A 45 23.48 -2.19 29.12
C GLN A 45 22.64 -1.54 28.02
N LYS A 46 21.73 -2.27 27.38
CA LYS A 46 20.78 -1.70 26.41
C LYS A 46 19.82 -0.71 27.07
N ILE A 47 19.31 -1.04 28.25
CA ILE A 47 18.43 -0.16 29.02
C ILE A 47 19.21 1.09 29.48
N ALA A 48 20.40 0.93 30.08
CA ALA A 48 21.24 2.05 30.50
C ALA A 48 21.63 2.98 29.34
N HIS A 49 21.85 2.43 28.13
CA HIS A 49 22.17 3.21 26.93
C HIS A 49 20.93 3.83 26.24
N SER A 50 19.74 3.28 26.48
CA SER A 50 18.45 3.90 26.14
C SER A 50 18.09 5.03 27.10
N CYS A 51 18.41 4.90 28.39
CA CYS A 51 18.17 5.90 29.43
C CYS A 51 19.21 7.04 29.44
N ARG A 52 20.37 6.89 28.76
CA ARG A 52 21.28 8.01 28.47
C ARG A 52 20.67 8.93 27.41
N CYS A 53 19.82 9.87 27.86
CA CYS A 53 19.40 11.01 27.07
C CYS A 53 20.59 11.96 26.88
N SER A 54 21.39 11.72 25.84
CA SER A 54 22.32 12.75 25.36
C SER A 54 21.53 14.00 24.98
N SER A 55 22.04 15.20 25.30
CA SER A 55 21.44 16.48 24.91
C SER A 55 21.08 16.51 23.41
N LYS A 56 21.87 15.85 22.54
CA LYS A 56 21.59 15.69 21.11
C LYS A 56 20.30 14.89 20.82
N LYS A 57 20.02 13.83 21.59
CA LYS A 57 18.79 13.04 21.46
C LYS A 57 17.58 13.82 21.99
N ALA A 58 17.71 14.50 23.14
CA ALA A 58 16.65 15.35 23.68
C ALA A 58 16.27 16.47 22.70
N LYS A 59 17.28 17.14 22.13
CA LYS A 59 17.09 18.16 21.08
C LYS A 59 16.43 17.58 19.82
N SER A 60 16.81 16.38 19.40
CA SER A 60 16.16 15.68 18.27
C SER A 60 14.69 15.33 18.55
N HIS A 61 14.37 14.88 19.76
CA HIS A 61 12.99 14.60 20.16
C HIS A 61 12.16 15.89 20.23
N LEU A 62 12.73 16.97 20.77
CA LEU A 62 12.06 18.28 20.80
C LEU A 62 11.73 18.80 19.39
N TYR A 63 12.67 18.71 18.44
CA TYR A 63 12.39 19.10 17.04
C TYR A 63 11.41 18.18 16.32
N SER A 64 11.31 16.92 16.74
CA SER A 64 10.31 15.99 16.22
C SER A 64 8.91 16.33 16.75
N PHE A 65 8.81 16.65 18.05
CA PHE A 65 7.56 16.96 18.74
C PHE A 65 7.02 18.36 18.41
N LEU A 66 7.92 19.35 18.23
CA LEU A 66 7.59 20.71 17.83
C LEU A 66 8.24 21.06 16.47
N PRO A 67 7.65 20.62 15.34
CA PRO A 67 8.18 20.90 14.00
C PRO A 67 8.32 22.39 13.68
N ILE A 68 7.55 23.27 14.34
CA ILE A 68 7.62 24.73 14.17
C ILE A 68 9.03 25.28 14.38
N LEU A 69 9.78 24.71 15.33
CA LEU A 69 11.14 25.13 15.63
C LEU A 69 12.14 24.80 14.50
N LYS A 70 11.76 23.94 13.54
CA LYS A 70 12.61 23.54 12.41
C LYS A 70 12.41 24.42 11.18
N TRP A 71 11.17 24.79 10.87
CA TRP A 71 10.84 25.51 9.63
C TRP A 71 10.71 27.02 9.84
N LEU A 72 10.23 27.50 10.98
CA LEU A 72 10.01 28.93 11.22
C LEU A 72 11.31 29.76 11.10
N PRO A 73 12.47 29.33 11.62
CA PRO A 73 13.73 30.06 11.42
C PRO A 73 14.24 30.09 9.97
N ARG A 74 13.71 29.22 9.10
CA ARG A 74 14.09 29.11 7.68
C ARG A 74 13.05 29.72 6.75
N TYR A 75 12.11 30.51 7.28
CA TYR A 75 11.01 31.07 6.52
C TYR A 75 11.48 32.20 5.58
N PRO A 76 11.32 32.06 4.25
CA PRO A 76 11.71 33.10 3.30
C PRO A 76 10.64 34.20 3.24
N VAL A 77 10.77 35.19 4.12
CA VAL A 77 9.78 36.28 4.31
C VAL A 77 9.43 36.98 3.00
N LYS A 78 10.41 37.31 2.16
CA LYS A 78 10.19 38.07 0.92
C LYS A 78 9.36 37.31 -0.12
N GLU A 79 9.43 35.98 -0.11
CA GLU A 79 8.75 35.15 -1.12
C GLU A 79 7.38 34.66 -0.65
N TYR A 80 7.26 34.26 0.62
CA TYR A 80 6.09 33.52 1.08
C TYR A 80 5.08 34.37 1.84
N LEU A 81 5.51 35.50 2.43
CA LEU A 81 4.65 36.29 3.32
C LEU A 81 3.39 36.80 2.62
N LEU A 82 3.53 37.36 1.42
CA LEU A 82 2.41 37.94 0.69
C LEU A 82 1.39 36.86 0.28
N GLY A 83 1.87 35.70 -0.18
CA GLY A 83 1.01 34.55 -0.48
C GLY A 83 0.32 33.98 0.76
N ASP A 84 1.04 33.85 1.88
CA ASP A 84 0.48 33.34 3.14
C ASP A 84 -0.54 34.31 3.76
N ILE A 85 -0.36 35.63 3.62
CA ILE A 85 -1.34 36.64 4.06
C ILE A 85 -2.63 36.56 3.25
N ILE A 86 -2.54 36.61 1.92
CA ILE A 86 -3.73 36.59 1.05
C ILE A 86 -4.47 35.26 1.22
N SER A 87 -3.73 34.16 1.28
CA SER A 87 -4.28 32.83 1.52
C SER A 87 -4.94 32.70 2.90
N GLY A 88 -4.29 33.21 3.96
CA GLY A 88 -4.81 33.18 5.33
C GLY A 88 -6.08 34.01 5.54
N ILE A 89 -6.13 35.22 4.95
CA ILE A 89 -7.35 36.05 4.98
C ILE A 89 -8.47 35.37 4.20
N SER A 90 -8.17 34.83 3.01
CA SER A 90 -9.17 34.14 2.17
C SER A 90 -9.76 32.93 2.86
N THR A 91 -8.92 32.09 3.46
CA THR A 91 -9.36 30.91 4.20
C THR A 91 -10.08 31.27 5.49
N GLY A 92 -9.67 32.35 6.17
CA GLY A 92 -10.34 32.89 7.37
C GLY A 92 -11.75 33.37 7.09
N VAL A 93 -11.95 34.15 6.01
CA VAL A 93 -13.29 34.57 5.57
C VAL A 93 -14.14 33.37 5.18
N MET A 94 -13.56 32.36 4.53
CA MET A 94 -14.24 31.09 4.24
C MET A 94 -14.52 30.19 5.45
N GLN A 95 -13.94 30.47 6.60
CA GLN A 95 -14.15 29.66 7.80
C GLN A 95 -15.52 29.94 8.43
N LEU A 96 -16.00 31.17 8.27
CA LEU A 96 -17.24 31.69 8.86
C LEU A 96 -18.48 30.99 8.32
N PRO A 97 -18.60 30.74 7.00
CA PRO A 97 -19.80 30.16 6.46
C PRO A 97 -19.73 28.63 6.47
N GLN A 98 -20.83 28.04 6.94
CA GLN A 98 -21.03 26.65 7.34
C GLN A 98 -20.31 25.60 6.44
N GLY A 99 -19.16 25.08 6.89
CA GLY A 99 -18.47 24.01 6.15
C GLY A 99 -17.21 23.44 6.80
N THR A 100 -16.99 23.72 8.09
CA THR A 100 -15.65 23.56 8.66
C THR A 100 -15.15 22.12 8.60
N PHE A 101 -16.01 21.10 8.77
CA PHE A 101 -15.62 19.68 8.71
C PHE A 101 -16.76 18.75 8.27
N ALA A 102 -17.40 18.99 7.12
CA ALA A 102 -18.64 18.34 6.71
C ALA A 102 -18.78 16.84 7.08
N VAL A 103 -17.73 16.03 6.87
CA VAL A 103 -17.72 14.60 7.25
C VAL A 103 -17.84 14.39 8.76
N VAL A 104 -16.91 14.93 9.56
CA VAL A 104 -16.91 14.78 11.01
C VAL A 104 -18.08 15.52 11.64
N SER A 105 -18.49 16.67 11.10
CA SER A 105 -19.69 17.38 11.52
C SER A 105 -20.97 16.57 11.28
N MET A 106 -21.06 15.80 10.19
CA MET A 106 -22.18 14.88 9.97
C MET A 106 -22.14 13.72 10.96
N MET A 107 -20.97 13.15 11.26
CA MET A 107 -20.84 12.07 12.25
C MET A 107 -21.21 12.55 13.66
N VAL A 108 -20.64 13.66 14.11
CA VAL A 108 -20.95 14.29 15.40
C VAL A 108 -22.43 14.69 15.45
N GLY A 109 -22.96 15.26 14.37
CA GLY A 109 -24.37 15.64 14.27
C GLY A 109 -25.31 14.43 14.32
N GLY A 110 -24.94 13.31 13.71
CA GLY A 110 -25.70 12.05 13.78
C GLY A 110 -25.77 11.51 15.20
N VAL A 111 -24.66 11.52 15.93
CA VAL A 111 -24.61 11.13 17.35
C VAL A 111 -25.43 12.10 18.20
N ALA A 112 -25.28 13.41 17.99
CA ALA A 112 -26.03 14.42 18.74
C ALA A 112 -27.55 14.32 18.51
N VAL A 113 -27.99 13.96 17.31
CA VAL A 113 -29.41 13.71 17.01
C VAL A 113 -29.88 12.37 17.57
N ARG A 114 -29.01 11.34 17.64
CA ARG A 114 -29.37 10.05 18.24
C ARG A 114 -29.53 10.13 19.76
N GLU A 115 -28.59 10.79 20.43
CA GLU A 115 -28.63 10.98 21.90
C GLU A 115 -29.67 12.04 22.32
N VAL A 116 -29.96 13.01 21.45
CA VAL A 116 -30.99 14.02 21.67
C VAL A 116 -31.92 14.06 20.44
N PRO A 117 -32.88 13.11 20.33
CA PRO A 117 -33.82 13.03 19.21
C PRO A 117 -34.68 14.27 19.03
N ASP A 118 -35.19 14.42 17.81
CA ASP A 118 -36.16 15.47 17.49
C ASP A 118 -37.52 15.20 18.14
N GLU A 119 -37.82 13.95 18.52
CA GLU A 119 -39.12 13.49 19.01
C GLU A 119 -39.39 13.75 20.50
N ILE A 120 -38.41 14.25 21.28
CA ILE A 120 -38.69 14.80 22.62
C ILE A 120 -39.59 16.07 22.52
N ILE A 121 -39.92 16.51 21.30
CA ILE A 121 -41.07 17.36 20.95
C ILE A 121 -42.38 16.55 21.10
N SER A 122 -42.63 15.91 22.24
CA SER A 122 -43.99 15.66 22.71
C SER A 122 -44.32 16.76 23.70
N VAL A 123 -44.42 17.97 23.18
CA VAL A 123 -45.19 19.02 23.87
C VAL A 123 -46.61 18.47 23.89
N ASP A 124 -47.09 18.08 25.07
CA ASP A 124 -48.53 17.90 25.28
C ASP A 124 -49.20 19.17 24.72
N TYR A 125 -50.11 18.99 23.77
CA TYR A 125 -50.80 20.03 23.00
C TYR A 125 -51.62 21.02 23.86
N ASN A 126 -51.41 21.04 25.18
CA ASN A 126 -52.05 21.91 26.16
C ASN A 126 -51.19 23.10 26.61
N SER A 127 -49.94 23.27 26.13
CA SER A 127 -49.11 24.43 26.47
C SER A 127 -49.13 25.47 25.34
N THR A 128 -49.87 26.55 25.57
CA THR A 128 -50.07 27.68 24.62
C THR A 128 -49.01 28.78 24.73
N ASN A 129 -48.00 28.63 25.57
CA ASN A 129 -46.97 29.66 25.78
C ASN A 129 -45.79 29.48 24.81
N VAL A 130 -45.67 30.40 23.86
CA VAL A 130 -44.56 30.49 22.87
C VAL A 130 -43.18 30.62 23.54
N THR A 131 -43.13 31.13 24.77
CA THR A 131 -41.90 31.28 25.56
C THR A 131 -41.31 29.94 26.03
N ASP A 132 -42.14 29.00 26.49
CA ASP A 132 -41.69 27.66 26.93
C ASP A 132 -41.10 26.87 25.76
N VAL A 133 -41.65 27.06 24.57
CA VAL A 133 -41.19 26.40 23.34
C VAL A 133 -39.80 26.89 22.95
N LEU A 134 -39.53 28.19 23.02
CA LEU A 134 -38.22 28.76 22.69
C LEU A 134 -37.15 28.37 23.71
N GLU A 135 -37.50 28.35 24.99
CA GLU A 135 -36.62 27.91 26.08
C GLU A 135 -36.26 26.43 25.92
N TYR A 136 -37.22 25.59 25.52
CA TYR A 136 -37.00 24.17 25.25
C TYR A 136 -36.08 23.92 24.05
N TYR A 137 -36.23 24.67 22.96
CA TYR A 137 -35.31 24.59 21.81
C TYR A 137 -33.87 24.98 22.20
N SER A 138 -33.72 26.04 23.01
CA SER A 138 -32.41 26.48 23.52
C SER A 138 -31.75 25.44 24.42
N ALA A 139 -32.53 24.80 25.30
CA ALA A 139 -32.06 23.72 26.17
C ALA A 139 -31.60 22.49 25.36
N ARG A 140 -32.35 22.10 24.32
CA ARG A 140 -31.99 21.01 23.42
C ARG A 140 -30.69 21.27 22.67
N ASP A 141 -30.53 22.46 22.08
CA ASP A 141 -29.32 22.81 21.35
C ASP A 141 -28.11 22.87 22.29
N THR A 142 -28.30 23.34 23.53
CA THR A 142 -27.27 23.30 24.57
C THR A 142 -26.85 21.87 24.90
N LYS A 143 -27.80 20.94 25.04
CA LYS A 143 -27.50 19.51 25.27
C LYS A 143 -26.78 18.87 24.08
N ARG A 144 -27.13 19.21 22.84
CA ARG A 144 -26.42 18.74 21.64
C ARG A 144 -24.98 19.24 21.57
N VAL A 145 -24.75 20.48 21.98
CA VAL A 145 -23.38 21.02 22.11
C VAL A 145 -22.61 20.25 23.17
N GLN A 146 -23.20 19.93 24.32
CA GLN A 146 -22.55 19.12 25.36
C GLN A 146 -22.14 17.72 24.85
N VAL A 147 -23.02 17.03 24.11
CA VAL A 147 -22.70 15.74 23.46
C VAL A 147 -21.52 15.90 22.50
N ALA A 148 -21.55 16.92 21.63
CA ALA A 148 -20.48 17.17 20.66
C ALA A 148 -19.13 17.47 21.32
N VAL A 149 -19.14 18.19 22.44
CA VAL A 149 -17.96 18.55 23.23
C VAL A 149 -17.38 17.33 23.96
N ALA A 150 -18.22 16.51 24.60
CA ALA A 150 -17.79 15.27 25.24
C ALA A 150 -17.18 14.29 24.22
N LEU A 151 -17.80 14.18 23.04
CA LEU A 151 -17.33 13.37 21.93
C LEU A 151 -15.98 13.87 21.38
N ALA A 152 -15.79 15.19 21.28
CA ALA A 152 -14.53 15.81 20.88
C ALA A 152 -13.40 15.50 21.87
N PHE A 153 -13.67 15.67 23.17
CA PHE A 153 -12.71 15.37 24.23
C PHE A 153 -12.26 13.92 24.21
N LEU A 154 -13.23 12.99 24.16
CA LEU A 154 -12.97 11.55 24.16
C LEU A 154 -12.23 11.11 22.88
N SER A 155 -12.65 11.61 21.72
CA SER A 155 -11.99 11.35 20.44
C SER A 155 -10.53 11.85 20.44
N GLY A 156 -10.29 13.05 20.99
CA GLY A 156 -8.94 13.60 21.15
C GLY A 156 -8.06 12.78 22.08
N LEU A 157 -8.61 12.30 23.20
CA LEU A 157 -7.88 11.44 24.14
C LEU A 157 -7.50 10.09 23.50
N ILE A 158 -8.44 9.49 22.74
CA ILE A 158 -8.16 8.27 21.98
C ILE A 158 -7.06 8.51 20.94
N GLN A 159 -7.11 9.63 20.20
CA GLN A 159 -6.07 10.00 19.24
C GLN A 159 -4.70 10.18 19.92
N LEU A 160 -4.64 10.87 21.07
CA LEU A 160 -3.43 10.99 21.87
C LEU A 160 -2.88 9.63 22.28
N CYS A 161 -3.72 8.75 22.82
CA CYS A 161 -3.34 7.39 23.20
C CYS A 161 -2.78 6.60 22.01
N LEU A 162 -3.48 6.60 20.87
CA LEU A 162 -3.01 5.95 19.64
C LEU A 162 -1.68 6.56 19.13
N GLY A 163 -1.49 7.87 19.28
CA GLY A 163 -0.25 8.57 18.97
C GLY A 163 0.92 8.13 19.86
N PHE A 164 0.70 7.99 21.16
CA PHE A 164 1.71 7.51 22.12
C PHE A 164 2.09 6.04 21.86
N PHE A 165 1.12 5.19 21.51
CA PHE A 165 1.38 3.80 21.08
C PHE A 165 1.97 3.69 19.67
N ARG A 166 2.25 4.81 19.00
CA ARG A 166 2.80 4.89 17.64
C ARG A 166 1.94 4.19 16.58
N PHE A 167 0.61 4.26 16.73
CA PHE A 167 -0.34 3.67 15.80
C PHE A 167 -0.38 4.38 14.43
N GLY A 168 0.31 5.52 14.29
CA GLY A 168 0.45 6.25 13.03
C GLY A 168 1.14 5.45 11.91
N PHE A 169 1.69 4.26 12.18
CA PHE A 169 2.12 3.34 11.12
C PHE A 169 0.97 2.91 10.20
N VAL A 170 -0.28 2.90 10.70
CA VAL A 170 -1.47 2.57 9.90
C VAL A 170 -1.64 3.52 8.71
N ALA A 171 -1.19 4.76 8.85
CA ALA A 171 -1.15 5.70 7.74
C ALA A 171 -0.37 5.17 6.53
N ILE A 172 0.63 4.30 6.70
CA ILE A 172 1.40 3.73 5.58
C ILE A 172 0.49 2.91 4.66
N TYR A 173 -0.53 2.25 5.21
CA TYR A 173 -1.46 1.39 4.47
C TYR A 173 -2.59 2.15 3.75
N LEU A 174 -2.76 3.45 4.02
CA LEU A 174 -3.63 4.34 3.22
C LEU A 174 -2.95 4.63 1.87
N THR A 175 -3.13 3.71 0.92
CA THR A 175 -2.57 3.81 -0.43
C THR A 175 -3.20 4.96 -1.21
N GLU A 176 -2.48 5.47 -2.21
CA GLU A 176 -2.99 6.56 -3.04
C GLU A 176 -4.34 6.24 -3.73
N PRO A 177 -4.55 5.06 -4.35
CA PRO A 177 -5.85 4.72 -4.95
C PRO A 177 -6.99 4.72 -3.93
N LEU A 178 -6.74 4.22 -2.71
CA LEU A 178 -7.72 4.23 -1.62
C LEU A 178 -8.09 5.66 -1.24
N VAL A 179 -7.09 6.50 -1.00
CA VAL A 179 -7.29 7.90 -0.59
C VAL A 179 -8.08 8.65 -1.65
N ARG A 180 -7.72 8.53 -2.92
CA ARG A 180 -8.43 9.23 -4.02
C ARG A 180 -9.88 8.76 -4.16
N GLY A 181 -10.14 7.45 -4.08
CA GLY A 181 -11.50 6.89 -4.14
C GLY A 181 -12.37 7.38 -2.98
N PHE A 182 -11.82 7.34 -1.76
CA PHE A 182 -12.48 7.83 -0.55
C PHE A 182 -12.77 9.35 -0.60
N THR A 183 -11.81 10.17 -1.01
CA THR A 183 -12.00 11.63 -1.12
C THR A 183 -13.00 12.01 -2.20
N THR A 184 -13.08 11.25 -3.29
CA THR A 184 -14.10 11.44 -4.33
C THR A 184 -15.50 11.15 -3.79
N ALA A 185 -15.67 10.07 -3.01
CA ALA A 185 -16.95 9.77 -2.36
C ALA A 185 -17.33 10.84 -1.33
N ALA A 186 -16.36 11.31 -0.51
CA ALA A 186 -16.57 12.41 0.41
C ALA A 186 -17.00 13.69 -0.31
N ALA A 187 -16.43 14.00 -1.48
CA ALA A 187 -16.85 15.12 -2.30
C ALA A 187 -18.32 15.00 -2.74
N VAL A 188 -18.79 13.80 -3.10
CA VAL A 188 -20.21 13.55 -3.42
C VAL A 188 -21.11 13.83 -2.21
N HIS A 189 -20.76 13.30 -1.03
CA HIS A 189 -21.50 13.56 0.21
C HIS A 189 -21.61 15.06 0.51
N VAL A 190 -20.49 15.78 0.43
CA VAL A 190 -20.47 17.23 0.65
C VAL A 190 -21.31 17.93 -0.41
N PHE A 191 -21.15 17.61 -1.69
CA PHE A 191 -21.93 18.21 -2.77
C PHE A 191 -23.44 18.04 -2.57
N THR A 192 -23.89 16.83 -2.23
CA THR A 192 -25.30 16.54 -1.91
C THR A 192 -25.79 17.37 -0.72
N SER A 193 -24.98 17.52 0.33
CA SER A 193 -25.34 18.34 1.50
C SER A 193 -25.50 19.83 1.18
N GLN A 194 -24.77 20.33 0.17
CA GLN A 194 -24.82 21.73 -0.28
C GLN A 194 -26.01 22.02 -1.20
N LEU A 195 -26.58 21.00 -1.84
CA LEU A 195 -27.63 21.17 -2.86
C LEU A 195 -28.89 21.83 -2.29
N LYS A 196 -29.25 21.53 -1.04
CA LYS A 196 -30.39 22.16 -0.35
C LYS A 196 -30.19 23.67 -0.13
N TYR A 197 -28.98 24.10 0.22
CA TYR A 197 -28.64 25.51 0.42
C TYR A 197 -28.52 26.25 -0.91
N PHE A 198 -28.02 25.58 -1.95
CA PHE A 198 -27.92 26.13 -3.29
C PHE A 198 -29.31 26.39 -3.91
N LEU A 199 -30.27 25.48 -3.69
CA LEU A 199 -31.66 25.59 -4.16
C LEU A 199 -32.57 26.40 -3.20
N GLY A 200 -32.11 26.71 -2.00
CA GLY A 200 -32.92 27.39 -0.97
C GLY A 200 -34.12 26.54 -0.48
N ILE A 201 -33.96 25.23 -0.38
CA ILE A 201 -35.02 24.30 0.05
C ILE A 201 -34.72 23.69 1.42
N LYS A 202 -35.77 23.46 2.21
CA LYS A 202 -35.67 22.81 3.53
C LYS A 202 -35.94 21.30 3.40
N THR A 203 -34.91 20.50 3.65
CA THR A 203 -34.95 19.03 3.61
C THR A 203 -34.65 18.42 4.98
N SER A 204 -35.23 17.24 5.23
CA SER A 204 -34.93 16.43 6.42
C SER A 204 -33.50 15.91 6.37
N ARG A 205 -32.89 15.72 7.54
CA ARG A 205 -31.53 15.17 7.65
C ARG A 205 -31.60 13.65 7.70
N TYR A 206 -30.90 12.98 6.80
CA TYR A 206 -30.75 11.54 6.80
C TYR A 206 -29.34 11.17 7.28
N SER A 207 -29.26 10.19 8.18
CA SER A 207 -28.00 9.66 8.71
C SER A 207 -27.94 8.15 8.48
N GLY A 208 -26.73 7.58 8.43
CA GLY A 208 -26.50 6.14 8.27
C GLY A 208 -26.26 5.68 6.83
N PRO A 209 -26.29 4.36 6.58
CA PRO A 209 -26.13 3.79 5.25
C PRO A 209 -27.18 4.32 4.28
N LEU A 210 -26.78 4.55 3.04
CA LEU A 210 -27.59 5.10 1.94
C LEU A 210 -28.10 6.54 2.18
N SER A 211 -27.61 7.24 3.21
CA SER A 211 -27.99 8.62 3.54
C SER A 211 -27.85 9.60 2.35
N VAL A 212 -26.84 9.42 1.49
CA VAL A 212 -26.68 10.23 0.26
C VAL A 212 -27.84 10.03 -0.69
N VAL A 213 -28.27 8.78 -0.89
CA VAL A 213 -29.37 8.44 -1.81
C VAL A 213 -30.66 9.05 -1.30
N TYR A 214 -30.97 8.89 0.00
CA TYR A 214 -32.14 9.50 0.61
C TYR A 214 -32.09 11.03 0.56
N SER A 215 -30.92 11.63 0.77
CA SER A 215 -30.74 13.09 0.69
C SER A 215 -30.95 13.61 -0.73
N ILE A 216 -30.41 12.94 -1.75
CA ILE A 216 -30.65 13.27 -3.15
C ILE A 216 -32.13 13.12 -3.50
N ALA A 217 -32.74 11.99 -3.13
CA ALA A 217 -34.17 11.76 -3.37
C ALA A 217 -35.04 12.85 -2.74
N ALA A 218 -34.75 13.22 -1.48
CA ALA A 218 -35.49 14.29 -0.79
C ALA A 218 -35.32 15.66 -1.45
N VAL A 219 -34.14 15.98 -1.99
CA VAL A 219 -33.92 17.20 -2.77
C VAL A 219 -34.69 17.15 -4.09
N LEU A 220 -34.65 16.02 -4.81
CA LEU A 220 -35.36 15.85 -6.07
C LEU A 220 -36.89 15.91 -5.89
N SER A 221 -37.44 15.33 -4.82
CA SER A 221 -38.87 15.39 -4.51
C SER A 221 -39.35 16.81 -4.19
N LYS A 222 -38.49 17.66 -3.65
CA LYS A 222 -38.81 19.07 -3.31
C LYS A 222 -38.28 20.08 -4.34
N ILE A 223 -37.89 19.64 -5.52
CA ILE A 223 -37.29 20.51 -6.54
C ILE A 223 -38.26 21.61 -7.00
N THR A 224 -39.57 21.36 -6.96
CA THR A 224 -40.60 22.34 -7.32
C THR A 224 -40.75 23.47 -6.32
N THR A 225 -40.28 23.32 -5.08
CA THR A 225 -40.33 24.38 -4.04
C THR A 225 -39.03 25.18 -3.96
N THR A 226 -38.20 25.13 -5.01
CA THR A 226 -36.92 25.86 -5.11
C THR A 226 -37.14 27.37 -5.10
N ASN A 227 -36.32 28.09 -4.33
CA ASN A 227 -36.30 29.55 -4.37
C ASN A 227 -35.52 30.02 -5.60
N ILE A 228 -36.21 30.66 -6.55
CA ILE A 228 -35.63 31.10 -7.82
C ILE A 228 -34.56 32.18 -7.61
N ALA A 229 -34.77 33.11 -6.66
CA ALA A 229 -33.79 34.16 -6.37
C ALA A 229 -32.49 33.56 -5.81
N ALA A 230 -32.62 32.60 -4.89
CA ALA A 230 -31.50 31.82 -4.35
C ALA A 230 -30.71 31.10 -5.45
N LEU A 231 -31.40 30.46 -6.39
CA LEU A 231 -30.81 29.76 -7.53
C LEU A 231 -30.07 30.72 -8.48
N ILE A 232 -30.65 31.87 -8.81
CA ILE A 232 -30.02 32.87 -9.70
C ILE A 232 -28.75 33.44 -9.06
N VAL A 233 -28.80 33.79 -7.77
CA VAL A 233 -27.63 34.27 -7.02
C VAL A 233 -26.55 33.18 -6.99
N GLY A 234 -26.92 31.94 -6.70
CA GLY A 234 -26.00 30.79 -6.68
C GLY A 234 -25.35 30.54 -8.05
N LEU A 235 -26.12 30.48 -9.13
CA LEU A 235 -25.61 30.28 -10.49
C LEU A 235 -24.68 31.40 -10.93
N THR A 236 -25.06 32.66 -10.67
CA THR A 236 -24.20 33.82 -10.93
C THR A 236 -22.88 33.72 -10.18
N CYS A 237 -22.91 33.32 -8.90
CA CYS A 237 -21.70 33.09 -8.11
C CYS A 237 -20.83 31.98 -8.70
N ILE A 238 -21.41 30.84 -9.10
CA ILE A 238 -20.67 29.75 -9.75
C ILE A 238 -19.95 30.24 -11.00
N VAL A 239 -20.65 30.97 -11.87
CA VAL A 239 -20.08 31.50 -13.12
C VAL A 239 -18.93 32.45 -12.82
N LEU A 240 -19.11 33.40 -11.89
CA LEU A 240 -18.07 34.34 -11.49
C LEU A 240 -16.83 33.63 -10.92
N LEU A 241 -17.02 32.62 -10.08
CA LEU A 241 -15.93 31.83 -9.52
C LEU A 241 -15.18 31.02 -10.60
N LEU A 242 -15.88 30.43 -11.56
CA LEU A 242 -15.27 29.67 -12.65
C LEU A 242 -14.47 30.57 -13.59
N ILE A 243 -15.02 31.73 -13.96
CA ILE A 243 -14.31 32.75 -14.75
C ILE A 243 -13.07 33.22 -14.02
N GLY A 244 -13.22 33.56 -12.74
CA GLY A 244 -12.11 33.98 -11.89
C GLY A 244 -10.97 32.96 -11.82
N LYS A 245 -11.30 31.66 -11.73
CA LYS A 245 -10.30 30.57 -11.78
C LYS A 245 -9.60 30.50 -13.15
N GLU A 246 -10.33 30.65 -14.25
CA GLU A 246 -9.74 30.64 -15.59
C GLU A 246 -8.81 31.84 -15.84
N ILE A 247 -9.20 33.03 -15.36
CA ILE A 247 -8.36 34.23 -15.38
C ILE A 247 -7.08 34.01 -14.58
N ASN A 248 -7.19 33.47 -13.36
CA ASN A 248 -6.03 33.16 -12.52
C ASN A 248 -5.08 32.17 -13.22
N LEU A 249 -5.60 31.17 -13.95
CA LEU A 249 -4.79 30.24 -14.73
C LEU A 249 -4.11 30.91 -15.92
N ARG A 250 -4.83 31.73 -16.69
CA ARG A 250 -4.31 32.46 -17.86
C ARG A 250 -3.23 33.48 -17.50
N PHE A 251 -3.41 34.22 -16.41
CA PHE A 251 -2.50 35.30 -15.98
C PHE A 251 -1.54 34.90 -14.87
N LYS A 252 -1.42 33.60 -14.57
CA LYS A 252 -0.52 33.06 -13.53
C LYS A 252 0.93 33.57 -13.62
N LYS A 253 1.43 33.88 -14.82
CA LYS A 253 2.79 34.39 -15.04
C LYS A 253 2.95 35.89 -14.77
N LYS A 254 1.87 36.66 -14.85
CA LYS A 254 1.88 38.13 -14.72
C LYS A 254 1.44 38.59 -13.33
N LEU A 255 0.59 37.82 -12.65
CA LEU A 255 0.12 38.15 -11.32
C LEU A 255 1.09 37.61 -10.25
N PRO A 256 1.61 38.46 -9.34
CA PRO A 256 2.50 37.99 -8.27
C PRO A 256 1.77 37.06 -7.30
N VAL A 257 0.46 37.22 -7.10
CA VAL A 257 -0.41 36.33 -6.31
C VAL A 257 -1.76 36.14 -7.02
N PRO A 258 -2.34 34.93 -7.01
CA PRO A 258 -3.68 34.66 -7.53
C PRO A 258 -4.74 35.55 -6.88
N ILE A 259 -5.73 35.96 -7.67
CA ILE A 259 -6.85 36.78 -7.21
C ILE A 259 -7.77 35.92 -6.33
N PRO A 260 -8.06 36.33 -5.07
CA PRO A 260 -8.96 35.60 -4.18
C PRO A 260 -10.43 35.88 -4.56
N MET A 261 -10.87 35.25 -5.65
CA MET A 261 -12.20 35.45 -6.24
C MET A 261 -13.32 35.12 -5.28
N GLU A 262 -13.06 34.24 -4.31
CA GLU A 262 -14.05 33.82 -3.35
C GLU A 262 -14.35 34.90 -2.30
N ILE A 263 -13.36 35.67 -1.85
CA ILE A 263 -13.62 36.84 -0.98
C ILE A 263 -14.47 37.87 -1.75
N ILE A 264 -14.11 38.13 -3.00
CA ILE A 264 -14.81 39.11 -3.85
C ILE A 264 -16.29 38.72 -3.98
N VAL A 265 -16.56 37.44 -4.24
CA VAL A 265 -17.93 36.92 -4.34
C VAL A 265 -18.68 37.02 -3.00
N VAL A 266 -18.02 36.79 -1.86
CA VAL A 266 -18.64 37.01 -0.54
C VAL A 266 -18.98 38.48 -0.33
N ILE A 267 -18.06 39.41 -0.60
CA ILE A 267 -18.30 40.87 -0.43
C ILE A 267 -19.44 41.34 -1.32
N ILE A 268 -19.42 40.97 -2.61
CA ILE A 268 -20.48 41.33 -3.56
C ILE A 268 -21.80 40.69 -3.15
N GLY A 269 -21.80 39.41 -2.78
CA GLY A 269 -22.99 38.68 -2.35
C GLY A 269 -23.64 39.30 -1.11
N THR A 270 -22.85 39.65 -0.11
CA THR A 270 -23.31 40.38 1.09
C THR A 270 -23.86 41.76 0.73
N GLY A 271 -23.14 42.54 -0.08
CA GLY A 271 -23.56 43.89 -0.47
C GLY A 271 -24.85 43.91 -1.29
N VAL A 272 -25.00 42.99 -2.24
CA VAL A 272 -26.24 42.82 -3.02
C VAL A 272 -27.38 42.34 -2.13
N SER A 273 -27.13 41.38 -1.23
CA SER A 273 -28.15 40.87 -0.32
C SER A 273 -28.69 41.95 0.62
N ALA A 274 -27.79 42.78 1.16
CA ALA A 274 -28.15 43.91 2.03
C ALA A 274 -28.81 45.05 1.26
N GLY A 275 -28.31 45.40 0.06
CA GLY A 275 -28.86 46.51 -0.73
C GLY A 275 -30.24 46.21 -1.33
N MET A 276 -30.53 44.95 -1.64
CA MET A 276 -31.80 44.51 -2.24
C MET A 276 -32.73 43.79 -1.25
N ASN A 277 -32.35 43.70 0.03
CA ASN A 277 -33.10 42.99 1.09
C ASN A 277 -33.61 41.60 0.64
N LEU A 278 -32.68 40.75 0.19
CA LEU A 278 -32.98 39.42 -0.37
C LEU A 278 -33.71 38.49 0.61
N SER A 279 -33.41 38.62 1.91
CA SER A 279 -34.03 37.82 2.97
C SER A 279 -35.53 38.13 3.08
N GLU A 280 -35.91 39.41 3.21
CA GLU A 280 -37.30 39.81 3.41
C GLU A 280 -38.11 39.73 2.12
N SER A 281 -37.57 40.27 1.02
CA SER A 281 -38.30 40.41 -0.24
C SER A 281 -38.45 39.08 -1.00
N TYR A 282 -37.43 38.24 -0.95
CA TYR A 282 -37.35 37.01 -1.75
C TYR A 282 -37.22 35.73 -0.90
N LYS A 283 -37.27 35.82 0.44
CA LYS A 283 -37.17 34.67 1.35
C LYS A 283 -35.91 33.83 1.11
N VAL A 284 -34.80 34.47 0.76
CA VAL A 284 -33.51 33.79 0.59
C VAL A 284 -32.91 33.53 1.98
N ASP A 285 -32.54 32.28 2.25
CA ASP A 285 -31.91 31.92 3.51
C ASP A 285 -30.54 32.62 3.65
N VAL A 286 -30.39 33.42 4.71
CA VAL A 286 -29.15 34.12 5.08
C VAL A 286 -28.48 33.48 6.30
N VAL A 287 -27.23 33.85 6.59
CA VAL A 287 -26.49 33.34 7.75
C VAL A 287 -27.17 33.73 9.07
N GLY A 288 -27.69 34.96 9.15
CA GLY A 288 -28.35 35.47 10.35
C GLY A 288 -27.37 35.90 11.44
N ASN A 289 -27.89 36.13 12.64
CA ASN A 289 -27.10 36.70 13.74
C ASN A 289 -26.04 35.70 14.26
N ILE A 290 -24.79 36.14 14.29
CA ILE A 290 -23.66 35.36 14.81
C ILE A 290 -23.41 35.84 16.25
N PRO A 291 -23.47 34.96 17.27
CA PRO A 291 -23.26 35.37 18.65
C PRO A 291 -21.86 35.98 18.81
N GLN A 292 -21.80 37.22 19.27
CA GLN A 292 -20.55 37.95 19.45
C GLN A 292 -19.90 37.55 20.77
N GLY A 293 -18.58 37.44 20.74
CA GLY A 293 -17.77 37.19 21.94
C GLY A 293 -17.33 35.72 22.13
N LEU A 294 -16.37 35.55 23.03
CA LEU A 294 -15.80 34.24 23.37
C LEU A 294 -16.58 33.62 24.52
N ARG A 295 -16.87 32.32 24.42
CA ARG A 295 -17.43 31.57 25.55
C ARG A 295 -16.33 31.20 26.54
N ALA A 296 -16.68 31.23 27.83
CA ALA A 296 -15.76 30.83 28.89
C ALA A 296 -15.41 29.33 28.77
N PRO A 297 -14.18 28.93 29.15
CA PRO A 297 -13.82 27.52 29.17
C PRO A 297 -14.73 26.71 30.09
N ALA A 298 -15.22 25.57 29.62
CA ALA A 298 -16.10 24.66 30.34
C ALA A 298 -15.56 23.23 30.27
N VAL A 299 -15.71 22.47 31.36
CA VAL A 299 -15.27 21.06 31.41
C VAL A 299 -16.28 20.18 30.68
N PRO A 300 -15.85 19.27 29.78
CA PRO A 300 -16.73 18.30 29.14
C PRO A 300 -17.46 17.40 30.15
N GLU A 301 -18.74 17.10 29.90
CA GLU A 301 -19.57 16.30 30.80
C GLU A 301 -19.16 14.82 30.76
N ILE A 302 -18.49 14.36 31.83
CA ILE A 302 -17.89 13.00 31.91
C ILE A 302 -18.97 11.90 31.93
N GLN A 303 -20.18 12.22 32.38
CA GLN A 303 -21.27 11.24 32.53
C GLN A 303 -21.74 10.65 31.19
N LEU A 304 -21.60 11.39 30.08
CA LEU A 304 -21.99 10.93 28.74
C LEU A 304 -20.95 10.00 28.09
N ILE A 305 -19.72 9.93 28.62
CA ILE A 305 -18.59 9.21 28.00
C ILE A 305 -18.87 7.72 27.72
N PRO A 306 -19.50 6.94 28.62
CA PRO A 306 -19.73 5.52 28.38
C PRO A 306 -20.62 5.24 27.17
N ALA A 307 -21.66 6.05 26.96
CA ALA A 307 -22.57 5.92 25.81
C ALA A 307 -21.90 6.30 24.48
N LEU A 308 -20.95 7.25 24.53
CA LEU A 308 -20.31 7.84 23.35
C LEU A 308 -19.01 7.13 22.93
N PHE A 309 -18.55 6.13 23.69
CA PHE A 309 -17.22 5.55 23.50
C PHE A 309 -17.00 4.97 22.10
N VAL A 310 -17.96 4.21 21.58
CA VAL A 310 -17.86 3.57 20.27
C VAL A 310 -17.82 4.62 19.14
N ASP A 311 -18.67 5.64 19.22
CA ASP A 311 -18.69 6.71 18.21
C ASP A 311 -17.41 7.56 18.28
N ALA A 312 -16.86 7.80 19.48
CA ALA A 312 -15.61 8.53 19.65
C ALA A 312 -14.42 7.79 19.02
N VAL A 313 -14.36 6.45 19.15
CA VAL A 313 -13.35 5.61 18.47
C VAL A 313 -13.49 5.73 16.96
N ALA A 314 -14.72 5.65 16.43
CA ALA A 314 -14.97 5.80 15.00
C ALA A 314 -14.52 7.18 14.48
N ILE A 315 -14.92 8.26 15.17
CA ILE A 315 -14.52 9.63 14.82
C ILE A 315 -13.00 9.82 14.95
N ALA A 316 -12.37 9.23 15.96
CA ALA A 316 -10.92 9.32 16.14
C ALA A 316 -10.16 8.75 14.93
N ILE A 317 -10.56 7.55 14.48
CA ILE A 317 -9.95 6.84 13.36
C ILE A 317 -10.24 7.56 12.03
N VAL A 318 -11.50 7.94 11.78
CA VAL A 318 -11.91 8.64 10.55
C VAL A 318 -11.27 10.02 10.49
N GLY A 319 -11.28 10.78 11.58
CA GLY A 319 -10.66 12.09 11.67
C GLY A 319 -9.15 12.06 11.42
N PHE A 320 -8.46 11.07 11.98
CA PHE A 320 -7.03 10.84 11.71
C PHE A 320 -6.78 10.44 10.26
N SER A 321 -7.56 9.49 9.73
CA SER A 321 -7.41 9.02 8.35
C SER A 321 -7.63 10.14 7.34
N MET A 322 -8.66 10.97 7.54
CA MET A 322 -8.91 12.17 6.73
C MET A 322 -7.72 13.13 6.75
N ALA A 323 -7.23 13.46 7.95
CA ALA A 323 -6.11 14.37 8.13
C ALA A 323 -4.85 13.87 7.40
N VAL A 324 -4.47 12.61 7.60
CA VAL A 324 -3.29 12.05 6.94
C VAL A 324 -3.48 11.84 5.44
N SER A 325 -4.69 11.51 5.00
CA SER A 325 -5.03 11.40 3.58
C SER A 325 -4.80 12.74 2.87
N MET A 326 -5.29 13.84 3.44
CA MET A 326 -5.05 15.17 2.87
C MET A 326 -3.59 15.59 2.94
N ALA A 327 -2.93 15.34 4.07
CA ALA A 327 -1.52 15.61 4.19
C ALA A 327 -0.77 14.89 3.06
N LYS A 328 -1.01 13.58 2.85
CA LYS A 328 -0.35 12.78 1.80
C LYS A 328 -0.53 13.34 0.40
N ILE A 329 -1.73 13.81 0.07
CA ILE A 329 -2.00 14.45 -1.24
C ILE A 329 -1.06 15.64 -1.44
N PHE A 330 -0.90 16.51 -0.44
CA PHE A 330 -0.01 17.67 -0.53
C PHE A 330 1.47 17.32 -0.44
N ALA A 331 1.85 16.29 0.34
CA ALA A 331 3.21 15.76 0.37
C ALA A 331 3.66 15.25 -1.01
N LEU A 332 2.79 14.52 -1.71
CA LEU A 332 3.06 14.07 -3.08
C LEU A 332 3.13 15.27 -4.04
N LYS A 333 2.22 16.24 -3.90
CA LYS A 333 2.17 17.42 -4.77
C LYS A 333 3.41 18.33 -4.63
N HIS A 334 3.92 18.51 -3.41
CA HIS A 334 5.02 19.42 -3.10
C HIS A 334 6.35 18.73 -2.75
N GLY A 335 6.40 17.40 -2.77
CA GLY A 335 7.63 16.62 -2.58
C GLY A 335 8.18 16.60 -1.15
N TYR A 336 7.33 16.63 -0.13
CA TYR A 336 7.74 16.49 1.28
C TYR A 336 7.20 15.21 1.92
N THR A 337 7.73 14.84 3.08
CA THR A 337 7.32 13.63 3.82
C THR A 337 6.48 13.98 5.04
N ILE A 338 5.54 13.10 5.41
CA ILE A 338 4.67 13.25 6.58
C ILE A 338 4.94 12.16 7.59
N ASP A 339 4.86 12.53 8.86
CA ASP A 339 4.87 11.59 9.97
C ASP A 339 3.44 11.41 10.51
N GLY A 340 2.87 10.23 10.32
CA GLY A 340 1.52 9.91 10.79
C GLY A 340 1.39 9.95 12.32
N ASN A 341 2.43 9.66 13.08
CA ASN A 341 2.36 9.74 14.55
C ASN A 341 2.27 11.19 15.02
N GLN A 342 3.02 12.08 14.36
CA GLN A 342 3.00 13.50 14.70
C GLN A 342 1.65 14.13 14.37
N GLU A 343 1.06 13.79 13.23
CA GLU A 343 -0.31 14.23 12.87
C GLU A 343 -1.35 13.72 13.87
N LEU A 344 -1.23 12.46 14.31
CA LEU A 344 -2.13 11.86 15.28
C LEU A 344 -2.08 12.53 16.66
N ILE A 345 -0.86 12.82 17.15
CA ILE A 345 -0.66 13.56 18.39
C ILE A 345 -1.18 15.00 18.26
N ALA A 346 -0.83 15.69 17.17
CA ALA A 346 -1.27 17.07 16.95
C ALA A 346 -2.80 17.18 16.91
N LEU A 347 -3.47 16.28 16.18
CA LEU A 347 -4.92 16.23 16.09
C LEU A 347 -5.57 15.92 17.44
N GLY A 348 -4.99 14.97 18.19
CA GLY A 348 -5.45 14.64 19.54
C GLY A 348 -5.36 15.82 20.51
N ILE A 349 -4.24 16.55 20.52
CA ILE A 349 -4.08 17.78 21.32
C ILE A 349 -5.14 18.81 20.92
N CYS A 350 -5.34 19.05 19.62
CA CYS A 350 -6.33 20.03 19.16
C CYS A 350 -7.76 19.68 19.60
N ASN A 351 -8.15 18.40 19.51
CA ASN A 351 -9.49 17.95 19.92
C ASN A 351 -9.68 17.94 21.44
N SER A 352 -8.69 17.48 22.20
CA SER A 352 -8.76 17.45 23.66
C SER A 352 -8.68 18.84 24.30
N VAL A 353 -7.86 19.75 23.76
CA VAL A 353 -7.77 21.12 24.28
C VAL A 353 -8.96 21.96 23.78
N GLY A 354 -9.36 21.78 22.52
CA GLY A 354 -10.49 22.50 21.92
C GLY A 354 -11.81 22.24 22.64
N SER A 355 -12.04 21.02 23.13
CA SER A 355 -13.29 20.69 23.84
C SER A 355 -13.54 21.55 25.07
N PHE A 356 -12.50 22.05 25.75
CA PHE A 356 -12.66 22.98 26.87
C PHE A 356 -13.26 24.32 26.45
N PHE A 357 -13.16 24.69 25.17
CA PHE A 357 -13.73 25.90 24.60
C PHE A 357 -15.05 25.63 23.87
N GLN A 358 -15.75 24.56 24.24
CA GLN A 358 -17.02 24.13 23.65
C GLN A 358 -16.97 23.85 22.13
N THR A 359 -15.82 23.38 21.62
CA THR A 359 -15.71 22.98 20.22
C THR A 359 -16.15 21.53 20.03
N PHE A 360 -16.72 21.24 18.86
CA PHE A 360 -16.90 19.86 18.39
C PHE A 360 -15.60 19.30 17.80
N SER A 361 -15.56 17.99 17.53
CA SER A 361 -14.37 17.32 16.99
C SER A 361 -13.94 17.92 15.64
N ILE A 362 -12.69 18.35 15.55
CA ILE A 362 -12.07 18.93 14.37
C ILE A 362 -11.23 17.90 13.60
N THR A 363 -11.03 18.14 12.30
CA THR A 363 -10.14 17.35 11.44
C THR A 363 -9.53 18.26 10.36
N CYS A 364 -9.10 17.76 9.21
CA CYS A 364 -8.73 18.58 8.07
C CYS A 364 -9.98 18.98 7.26
N SER A 365 -9.95 20.13 6.59
CA SER A 365 -11.01 20.51 5.64
C SER A 365 -10.49 20.48 4.23
N MET A 366 -11.07 19.57 3.44
CA MET A 366 -10.67 19.36 2.06
C MET A 366 -10.79 20.63 1.21
N SER A 367 -11.94 21.31 1.28
CA SER A 367 -12.23 22.52 0.51
C SER A 367 -11.30 23.67 0.91
N ARG A 368 -11.14 23.92 2.22
CA ARG A 368 -10.35 25.05 2.73
C ARG A 368 -8.86 24.89 2.47
N SER A 369 -8.31 23.70 2.68
CA SER A 369 -6.89 23.44 2.40
C SER A 369 -6.57 23.54 0.90
N LEU A 370 -7.51 23.17 0.02
CA LEU A 370 -7.37 23.39 -1.42
C LEU A 370 -7.41 24.88 -1.79
N VAL A 371 -8.30 25.67 -1.17
CA VAL A 371 -8.33 27.13 -1.36
C VAL A 371 -7.04 27.78 -0.85
N GLN A 372 -6.55 27.34 0.30
CA GLN A 372 -5.30 27.85 0.87
C GLN A 372 -4.14 27.66 -0.12
N GLU A 373 -4.03 26.45 -0.67
CA GLU A 373 -2.99 26.08 -1.62
C GLU A 373 -3.19 26.77 -2.99
N SER A 374 -4.42 26.86 -3.50
CA SER A 374 -4.70 27.51 -4.78
C SER A 374 -4.45 29.02 -4.74
N THR A 375 -4.59 29.63 -3.56
CA THR A 375 -4.30 31.05 -3.31
C THR A 375 -2.80 31.31 -3.07
N GLY A 376 -1.98 30.25 -3.09
CA GLY A 376 -0.53 30.36 -2.97
C GLY A 376 0.00 30.31 -1.53
N GLY A 377 -0.81 29.88 -0.56
CA GLY A 377 -0.36 29.62 0.81
C GLY A 377 0.58 28.42 0.86
N ARG A 378 1.75 28.60 1.46
CA ARG A 378 2.82 27.59 1.51
C ARG A 378 3.16 27.15 2.93
N THR A 379 2.86 27.95 3.94
CA THR A 379 3.23 27.66 5.32
C THR A 379 2.06 27.73 6.29
N GLN A 380 2.27 27.26 7.52
CA GLN A 380 1.25 27.29 8.58
C GLN A 380 0.93 28.70 9.06
N ILE A 381 1.72 29.72 8.68
CA ILE A 381 1.41 31.13 8.94
C ILE A 381 0.06 31.49 8.31
N ALA A 382 -0.26 30.97 7.13
CA ALA A 382 -1.58 31.16 6.52
C ALA A 382 -2.71 30.63 7.43
N GLY A 383 -2.50 29.47 8.07
CA GLY A 383 -3.45 28.91 9.03
C GLY A 383 -3.59 29.74 10.31
N THR A 384 -2.49 30.28 10.84
CA THR A 384 -2.52 31.19 11.98
C THR A 384 -3.24 32.49 11.66
N LEU A 385 -2.97 33.09 10.50
CA LEU A 385 -3.66 34.30 10.02
C LEU A 385 -5.15 34.05 9.80
N SER A 386 -5.51 32.87 9.30
CA SER A 386 -6.90 32.42 9.21
C SER A 386 -7.58 32.37 10.58
N ALA A 387 -6.92 31.80 11.59
CA ALA A 387 -7.46 31.75 12.95
C ALA A 387 -7.63 33.15 13.58
N VAL A 388 -6.67 34.05 13.35
CA VAL A 388 -6.75 35.46 13.80
C VAL A 388 -7.91 36.18 13.11
N MET A 389 -8.10 35.97 11.81
CA MET A 389 -9.22 36.55 11.06
C MET A 389 -10.57 36.07 11.62
N VAL A 390 -10.68 34.79 11.93
CA VAL A 390 -11.90 34.20 12.51
C VAL A 390 -12.19 34.78 13.90
N LEU A 391 -11.16 34.89 14.74
CA LEU A 391 -11.27 35.53 16.05
C LEU A 391 -11.78 36.97 15.93
N LEU A 392 -11.23 37.73 14.99
CA LEU A 392 -11.61 39.11 14.72
C LEU A 392 -13.07 39.21 14.23
N VAL A 393 -13.54 38.27 13.43
CA VAL A 393 -14.95 38.24 13.00
C VAL A 393 -15.88 37.92 14.17
N ILE A 394 -15.55 36.93 15.00
CA ILE A 394 -16.38 36.56 16.16
C ILE A 394 -16.50 37.72 17.17
N VAL A 395 -15.43 38.51 17.33
CA VAL A 395 -15.39 39.58 18.33
C VAL A 395 -15.89 40.93 17.80
N ALA A 396 -15.65 41.25 16.52
CA ALA A 396 -15.89 42.62 16.02
C ALA A 396 -16.71 42.70 14.72
N ILE A 397 -16.47 41.84 13.72
CA ILE A 397 -17.01 42.01 12.34
C ILE A 397 -18.20 41.08 12.04
N GLY A 398 -18.68 40.30 13.01
CA GLY A 398 -19.73 39.29 12.81
C GLY A 398 -21.03 39.85 12.20
N TYR A 399 -21.39 41.09 12.54
CA TYR A 399 -22.58 41.77 12.01
C TYR A 399 -22.54 41.97 10.49
N LEU A 400 -21.35 42.08 9.88
CA LEU A 400 -21.22 42.27 8.43
C LEU A 400 -21.61 41.02 7.64
N PHE A 401 -21.63 39.85 8.29
CA PHE A 401 -21.95 38.57 7.68
C PHE A 401 -23.42 38.16 7.85
N GLU A 402 -24.20 38.88 8.65
CA GLU A 402 -25.62 38.60 8.88
C GLU A 402 -26.46 38.52 7.59
N PRO A 403 -26.36 39.48 6.64
CA PRO A 403 -27.14 39.43 5.41
C PRO A 403 -26.57 38.48 4.35
N LEU A 404 -25.45 37.80 4.61
CA LEU A 404 -24.81 36.94 3.62
C LEU A 404 -25.72 35.75 3.23
N PRO A 405 -26.07 35.57 1.94
CA PRO A 405 -26.89 34.44 1.52
C PRO A 405 -26.17 33.10 1.64
N GLN A 406 -26.86 32.08 2.16
CA GLN A 406 -26.29 30.73 2.29
C GLN A 406 -25.97 30.09 0.93
N THR A 407 -26.65 30.53 -0.13
CA THR A 407 -26.47 30.06 -1.52
C THR A 407 -25.08 30.38 -2.07
N VAL A 408 -24.52 31.54 -1.70
CA VAL A 408 -23.17 31.98 -2.08
C VAL A 408 -22.14 31.02 -1.49
N LEU A 409 -22.36 30.58 -0.25
CA LEU A 409 -21.49 29.65 0.46
C LEU A 409 -21.50 28.27 -0.18
N ALA A 410 -22.70 27.78 -0.48
CA ALA A 410 -22.90 26.51 -1.17
C ALA A 410 -22.21 26.51 -2.55
N ALA A 411 -22.35 27.60 -3.32
CA ALA A 411 -21.70 27.77 -4.61
C ALA A 411 -20.16 27.71 -4.50
N ILE A 412 -19.57 28.39 -3.51
CA ILE A 412 -18.13 28.35 -3.23
C ILE A 412 -17.67 26.92 -2.96
N VAL A 413 -18.37 26.20 -2.07
CA VAL A 413 -18.02 24.81 -1.74
C VAL A 413 -18.11 23.93 -2.97
N MET A 414 -19.20 23.99 -3.74
CA MET A 414 -19.39 23.19 -4.96
C MET A 414 -18.27 23.42 -5.99
N VAL A 415 -17.89 24.69 -6.25
CA VAL A 415 -16.83 25.02 -7.22
C VAL A 415 -15.45 24.56 -6.75
N ASN A 416 -15.21 24.49 -5.44
CA ASN A 416 -13.95 23.99 -4.87
C ASN A 416 -13.83 22.46 -4.89
N LEU A 417 -14.96 21.73 -4.96
CA LEU A 417 -14.96 20.28 -5.12
C LEU A 417 -14.62 19.80 -6.54
N LYS A 418 -14.58 20.70 -7.55
CA LYS A 418 -14.20 20.37 -8.94
C LYS A 418 -12.88 19.58 -9.03
N GLY A 419 -11.90 19.91 -8.20
CA GLY A 419 -10.60 19.22 -8.18
C GLY A 419 -10.70 17.76 -7.73
N MET A 420 -11.60 17.44 -6.80
CA MET A 420 -11.84 16.07 -6.34
C MET A 420 -12.62 15.27 -7.38
N PHE A 421 -13.63 15.86 -8.03
CA PHE A 421 -14.34 15.18 -9.11
C PHE A 421 -13.46 14.87 -10.32
N LYS A 422 -12.37 15.63 -10.54
CA LYS A 422 -11.38 15.30 -11.58
C LYS A 422 -10.70 13.93 -11.35
N GLN A 423 -10.70 13.42 -10.12
CA GLN A 423 -10.14 12.10 -9.77
C GLN A 423 -10.91 10.93 -10.42
N PHE A 424 -12.13 11.14 -10.93
CA PHE A 424 -12.81 10.11 -11.75
C PHE A 424 -11.99 9.70 -12.99
N GLY A 425 -11.12 10.59 -13.48
CA GLY A 425 -10.19 10.25 -14.57
C GLY A 425 -9.16 9.17 -14.21
N ASP A 426 -8.94 8.91 -12.92
CA ASP A 426 -7.99 7.90 -12.45
C ASP A 426 -8.45 6.47 -12.78
N ILE A 427 -9.76 6.24 -12.95
CA ILE A 427 -10.33 4.93 -13.31
C ILE A 427 -9.66 4.39 -14.58
N MET A 428 -9.57 5.23 -15.61
CA MET A 428 -8.98 4.83 -16.90
C MET A 428 -7.47 4.59 -16.78
N HIS A 429 -6.80 5.38 -15.95
CA HIS A 429 -5.38 5.22 -15.67
C HIS A 429 -5.10 3.90 -14.94
N PHE A 430 -5.82 3.60 -13.86
CA PHE A 430 -5.64 2.37 -13.09
C PHE A 430 -6.08 1.13 -13.87
N TRP A 431 -7.11 1.21 -14.71
CA TRP A 431 -7.51 0.10 -15.59
C TRP A 431 -6.37 -0.34 -16.52
N ARG A 432 -5.60 0.61 -17.06
CA ARG A 432 -4.46 0.33 -17.95
C ARG A 432 -3.21 -0.13 -17.19
N THR A 433 -3.01 0.33 -15.95
CA THR A 433 -1.81 0.04 -15.16
C THR A 433 -1.96 -1.21 -14.30
N SER A 434 -2.93 -1.25 -13.39
CA SER A 434 -3.08 -2.31 -12.39
C SER A 434 -4.54 -2.50 -11.99
N LYS A 435 -5.09 -3.66 -12.35
CA LYS A 435 -6.47 -4.06 -11.99
C LYS A 435 -6.71 -4.09 -10.48
N ILE A 436 -5.68 -4.41 -9.69
CA ILE A 436 -5.77 -4.46 -8.21
C ILE A 436 -5.93 -3.06 -7.64
N GLU A 437 -5.17 -2.08 -8.16
CA GLU A 437 -5.27 -0.69 -7.69
C GLU A 437 -6.61 -0.07 -8.07
N LEU A 438 -7.13 -0.39 -9.27
CA LEU A 438 -8.48 -0.02 -9.64
C LEU A 438 -9.52 -0.62 -8.69
N ALA A 439 -9.39 -1.90 -8.34
CA ALA A 439 -10.32 -2.54 -7.40
C ALA A 439 -10.34 -1.84 -6.04
N ILE A 440 -9.16 -1.46 -5.52
CA ILE A 440 -9.07 -0.67 -4.27
C ILE A 440 -9.78 0.67 -4.41
N TRP A 441 -9.57 1.38 -5.52
CA TRP A 441 -10.23 2.67 -5.77
C TRP A 441 -11.75 2.54 -5.85
N VAL A 442 -12.26 1.55 -6.60
CA VAL A 442 -13.70 1.30 -6.78
C VAL A 442 -14.35 0.90 -5.46
N VAL A 443 -13.76 -0.02 -4.70
CA VAL A 443 -14.26 -0.43 -3.39
C VAL A 443 -14.27 0.75 -2.44
N ALA A 444 -13.20 1.55 -2.40
CA ALA A 444 -13.13 2.74 -1.56
C ALA A 444 -14.22 3.74 -1.90
N PHE A 445 -14.45 4.01 -3.19
CA PHE A 445 -15.49 4.93 -3.65
C PHE A 445 -16.90 4.42 -3.33
N VAL A 446 -17.23 3.19 -3.74
CA VAL A 446 -18.57 2.61 -3.61
C VAL A 446 -18.93 2.38 -2.14
N ALA A 447 -18.03 1.80 -1.34
CA ALA A 447 -18.29 1.56 0.07
C ALA A 447 -18.50 2.89 0.83
N SER A 448 -17.69 3.90 0.56
CA SER A 448 -17.79 5.22 1.20
C SER A 448 -19.01 6.02 0.76
N LEU A 449 -19.48 5.82 -0.46
CA LEU A 449 -20.68 6.46 -0.97
C LEU A 449 -21.95 5.86 -0.34
N PHE A 450 -22.04 4.53 -0.27
CA PHE A 450 -23.28 3.84 0.16
C PHE A 450 -23.33 3.47 1.63
N LEU A 451 -22.22 3.04 2.26
CA LEU A 451 -22.24 2.66 3.68
C LEU A 451 -22.08 3.86 4.62
N GLY A 452 -21.66 5.01 4.09
CA GLY A 452 -21.19 6.15 4.87
C GLY A 452 -19.67 6.21 4.86
N LEU A 453 -19.13 7.38 5.24
CA LEU A 453 -17.69 7.65 5.16
C LEU A 453 -16.89 6.92 6.25
N ASP A 454 -17.52 6.59 7.36
CA ASP A 454 -16.99 5.81 8.46
C ASP A 454 -16.81 4.33 8.10
N TYR A 455 -17.91 3.66 7.77
CA TYR A 455 -17.89 2.25 7.37
C TYR A 455 -17.14 2.06 6.06
N GLY A 456 -17.30 2.98 5.11
CA GLY A 456 -16.63 2.89 3.82
C GLY A 456 -15.11 2.96 3.90
N LEU A 457 -14.57 3.82 4.76
CA LEU A 457 -13.14 3.88 5.00
C LEU A 457 -12.63 2.57 5.63
N LEU A 458 -13.33 2.06 6.64
CA LEU A 458 -12.96 0.79 7.29
C LEU A 458 -12.95 -0.37 6.28
N THR A 459 -13.99 -0.48 5.46
CA THR A 459 -14.09 -1.48 4.39
C THR A 459 -12.96 -1.31 3.37
N ALA A 460 -12.66 -0.08 2.95
CA ALA A 460 -11.60 0.21 1.98
C ALA A 460 -10.22 -0.20 2.50
N VAL A 461 -9.88 0.15 3.75
CA VAL A 461 -8.59 -0.20 4.37
C VAL A 461 -8.46 -1.71 4.54
N THR A 462 -9.52 -2.35 5.02
CA THR A 462 -9.57 -3.81 5.18
C THR A 462 -9.36 -4.51 3.83
N PHE A 463 -10.06 -4.06 2.80
CA PHE A 463 -9.91 -4.58 1.45
C PHE A 463 -8.48 -4.36 0.91
N ALA A 464 -7.91 -3.17 1.07
CA ALA A 464 -6.54 -2.89 0.67
C ALA A 464 -5.54 -3.82 1.38
N MET A 465 -5.70 -4.08 2.68
CA MET A 465 -4.86 -5.02 3.42
C MET A 465 -4.99 -6.45 2.90
N ILE A 466 -6.21 -6.91 2.61
CA ILE A 466 -6.47 -8.23 2.01
C ILE A 466 -5.76 -8.35 0.65
N THR A 467 -5.77 -7.31 -0.20
CA THR A 467 -5.07 -7.37 -1.49
C THR A 467 -3.55 -7.52 -1.33
N VAL A 468 -2.94 -6.91 -0.30
CA VAL A 468 -1.51 -7.08 -0.01
C VAL A 468 -1.22 -8.53 0.41
N ILE A 469 -2.07 -9.11 1.25
CA ILE A 469 -1.96 -10.51 1.67
C ILE A 469 -2.07 -11.43 0.45
N TYR A 470 -3.09 -11.25 -0.37
CA TYR A 470 -3.32 -12.03 -1.59
C TYR A 470 -2.12 -11.99 -2.55
N ARG A 471 -1.56 -10.80 -2.79
CA ARG A 471 -0.37 -10.62 -3.64
C ARG A 471 0.86 -11.33 -3.08
N THR A 472 0.99 -11.41 -1.76
CA THR A 472 2.12 -12.07 -1.10
C THR A 472 1.98 -13.60 -1.10
N GLN A 473 0.74 -14.12 -1.12
CA GLN A 473 0.43 -15.55 -1.14
C GLN A 473 0.50 -16.19 -2.53
N SER A 474 0.40 -15.40 -3.61
CA SER A 474 0.48 -15.88 -5.00
C SER A 474 1.79 -15.50 -5.71
N PRO A 475 2.96 -16.02 -5.26
CA PRO A 475 4.24 -15.72 -5.87
C PRO A 475 4.41 -16.45 -7.21
N GLN A 476 5.29 -15.92 -8.05
CA GLN A 476 5.77 -16.63 -9.23
C GLN A 476 6.93 -17.57 -8.87
N TYR A 477 6.87 -18.80 -9.38
CA TYR A 477 7.88 -19.84 -9.22
C TYR A 477 8.53 -20.14 -10.57
N ARG A 478 9.85 -20.09 -10.62
CA ARG A 478 10.64 -20.18 -11.85
C ARG A 478 11.73 -21.23 -11.72
N ILE A 479 12.07 -21.88 -12.84
CA ILE A 479 13.26 -22.72 -12.94
C ILE A 479 14.30 -21.93 -13.71
N LEU A 480 15.51 -21.85 -13.15
CA LEU A 480 16.60 -21.12 -13.78
C LEU A 480 17.48 -22.07 -14.60
N GLY A 481 17.81 -21.66 -15.81
CA GLY A 481 18.84 -22.27 -16.64
C GLY A 481 20.00 -21.31 -16.85
N GLN A 482 21.07 -21.78 -17.46
CA GLN A 482 22.25 -20.97 -17.73
C GLN A 482 22.28 -20.53 -19.20
N ILE A 483 22.72 -19.30 -19.45
CA ILE A 483 23.14 -18.87 -20.78
C ILE A 483 24.53 -19.48 -21.07
N PRO A 484 24.73 -20.17 -22.21
CA PRO A 484 25.99 -20.82 -22.54
C PRO A 484 27.21 -19.90 -22.41
N ASN A 485 28.29 -20.41 -21.82
CA ASN A 485 29.57 -19.70 -21.64
C ASN A 485 29.49 -18.43 -20.76
N THR A 486 28.45 -18.28 -19.93
CA THR A 486 28.33 -17.13 -19.01
C THR A 486 27.87 -17.56 -17.62
N ASP A 487 28.18 -16.76 -16.59
CA ASP A 487 27.67 -17.00 -15.22
C ASP A 487 26.21 -16.52 -15.03
N ILE A 488 25.44 -16.31 -16.10
CA ILE A 488 24.10 -15.72 -16.03
C ILE A 488 23.04 -16.82 -16.00
N TYR A 489 22.23 -16.80 -14.94
CA TYR A 489 21.10 -17.69 -14.75
C TYR A 489 19.78 -16.93 -14.94
N CYS A 490 18.95 -17.38 -15.87
CA CYS A 490 17.70 -16.76 -16.27
C CYS A 490 16.56 -17.78 -16.31
N ASP A 491 15.32 -17.30 -16.38
CA ASP A 491 14.14 -18.17 -16.48
C ASP A 491 14.11 -18.90 -17.82
N VAL A 492 13.98 -20.23 -17.77
CA VAL A 492 13.93 -21.11 -18.94
C VAL A 492 12.65 -20.88 -19.73
N GLU A 493 11.55 -20.49 -19.06
CA GLU A 493 10.27 -20.23 -19.73
C GLU A 493 10.25 -18.87 -20.46
N GLU A 494 11.19 -17.97 -20.13
CA GLU A 494 11.22 -16.60 -20.65
C GLU A 494 12.17 -16.42 -21.85
N TYR A 495 13.26 -17.20 -21.92
CA TYR A 495 14.30 -17.06 -22.94
C TYR A 495 14.69 -18.39 -23.59
N GLU A 496 14.64 -18.47 -24.92
CA GLU A 496 14.95 -19.70 -25.68
C GLU A 496 16.43 -20.11 -25.62
N GLU A 497 17.34 -19.15 -25.48
CA GLU A 497 18.80 -19.41 -25.43
C GLU A 497 19.26 -20.03 -24.10
N VAL A 498 18.40 -20.00 -23.09
CA VAL A 498 18.70 -20.46 -21.73
C VAL A 498 18.46 -21.96 -21.66
N LYS A 499 19.52 -22.70 -21.29
CA LYS A 499 19.46 -24.17 -21.20
C LYS A 499 19.58 -24.63 -19.75
N GLU A 500 18.79 -25.62 -19.39
CA GLU A 500 18.94 -26.30 -18.12
C GLU A 500 20.19 -27.19 -18.12
N TYR A 501 20.84 -27.29 -16.96
CA TYR A 501 21.91 -28.27 -16.79
C TYR A 501 21.33 -29.67 -16.55
N PRO A 502 21.77 -30.69 -17.29
CA PRO A 502 21.36 -32.06 -17.03
C PRO A 502 21.79 -32.46 -15.61
N GLY A 503 20.88 -33.07 -14.85
CA GLY A 503 21.16 -33.49 -13.46
C GLY A 503 20.97 -32.42 -12.38
N ILE A 504 20.82 -31.14 -12.75
CA ILE A 504 20.75 -30.02 -11.81
C ILE A 504 19.49 -29.18 -12.05
N LYS A 505 18.68 -28.99 -11.00
CA LYS A 505 17.55 -28.05 -11.05
C LYS A 505 17.80 -26.86 -10.14
N ILE A 506 17.59 -25.65 -10.66
CA ILE A 506 17.69 -24.40 -9.89
C ILE A 506 16.28 -23.84 -9.76
N PHE A 507 15.78 -23.77 -8.53
CA PHE A 507 14.44 -23.29 -8.22
C PHE A 507 14.51 -21.92 -7.55
N GLN A 508 13.79 -20.95 -8.11
CA GLN A 508 13.67 -19.60 -7.58
C GLN A 508 12.20 -19.27 -7.29
N ALA A 509 11.95 -18.69 -6.12
CA ALA A 509 10.63 -18.15 -5.75
C ALA A 509 10.76 -16.66 -5.46
N ASN A 510 9.90 -15.83 -6.08
CA ASN A 510 9.91 -14.38 -5.90
C ASN A 510 9.19 -13.93 -4.61
N THR A 511 9.40 -14.63 -3.49
CA THR A 511 8.77 -14.30 -2.21
C THR A 511 9.57 -14.83 -1.02
N SER A 512 9.24 -14.33 0.17
CA SER A 512 9.77 -14.85 1.44
C SER A 512 9.02 -16.13 1.83
N LEU A 513 9.65 -17.03 2.58
CA LEU A 513 9.04 -18.30 2.99
C LEU A 513 8.47 -18.20 4.39
N TYR A 514 7.15 -18.31 4.53
CA TYR A 514 6.45 -18.19 5.80
C TYR A 514 5.18 -19.05 5.85
N PHE A 515 4.46 -19.05 6.97
CA PHE A 515 3.33 -19.95 7.20
C PHE A 515 2.25 -19.92 6.11
N ALA A 516 1.99 -18.76 5.47
CA ALA A 516 0.89 -18.64 4.53
C ALA A 516 1.22 -19.17 3.11
N ASN A 517 2.50 -19.40 2.80
CA ASN A 517 2.91 -19.86 1.47
C ASN A 517 3.82 -21.10 1.50
N SER A 518 4.10 -21.67 2.67
CA SER A 518 4.98 -22.84 2.82
C SER A 518 4.50 -24.08 2.07
N GLU A 519 3.18 -24.32 2.08
CA GLU A 519 2.58 -25.45 1.37
C GLU A 519 2.62 -25.23 -0.15
N SER A 520 2.22 -24.04 -0.61
CA SER A 520 2.29 -23.66 -2.03
C SER A 520 3.73 -23.72 -2.56
N TYR A 521 4.71 -23.31 -1.77
CA TYR A 521 6.13 -23.41 -2.11
C TYR A 521 6.56 -24.87 -2.34
N THR A 522 6.19 -25.76 -1.41
CA THR A 522 6.54 -27.19 -1.48
C THR A 522 5.87 -27.86 -2.67
N SER A 523 4.58 -27.60 -2.88
CA SER A 523 3.82 -28.14 -4.01
C SER A 523 4.34 -27.62 -5.35
N ALA A 524 4.70 -26.33 -5.44
CA ALA A 524 5.30 -25.75 -6.63
C ALA A 524 6.70 -26.30 -6.91
N LEU A 525 7.51 -26.50 -5.87
CA LEU A 525 8.84 -27.11 -5.98
C LEU A 525 8.74 -28.52 -6.55
N LYS A 526 7.86 -29.37 -6.00
CA LYS A 526 7.62 -30.73 -6.49
C LYS A 526 7.15 -30.73 -7.94
N LYS A 527 6.19 -29.87 -8.28
CA LYS A 527 5.62 -29.75 -9.63
C LYS A 527 6.66 -29.28 -10.66
N LYS A 528 7.45 -28.24 -10.35
CA LYS A 528 8.43 -27.65 -11.27
C LYS A 528 9.71 -28.49 -11.40
N THR A 529 10.11 -29.21 -10.35
CA THR A 529 11.26 -30.12 -10.42
C THR A 529 10.90 -31.48 -11.04
N GLY A 530 9.61 -31.85 -11.06
CA GLY A 530 9.16 -33.16 -11.51
C GLY A 530 9.53 -34.29 -10.53
N VAL A 531 10.00 -33.95 -9.33
CA VAL A 531 10.40 -34.91 -8.29
C VAL A 531 9.50 -34.68 -7.09
N ASP A 532 8.62 -35.65 -6.82
CA ASP A 532 7.93 -35.75 -5.54
C ASP A 532 8.61 -36.82 -4.67
N PRO A 533 9.33 -36.40 -3.61
CA PRO A 533 10.01 -37.35 -2.72
C PRO A 533 9.07 -38.36 -2.08
N GLY A 534 7.85 -37.94 -1.72
CA GLY A 534 6.87 -38.80 -1.08
C GLY A 534 6.44 -39.95 -2.00
N ALA A 535 6.05 -39.63 -3.23
CA ALA A 535 5.71 -40.63 -4.24
C ALA A 535 6.90 -41.55 -4.57
N LEU A 536 8.12 -41.01 -4.68
CA LEU A 536 9.29 -41.80 -5.03
C LEU A 536 9.69 -42.79 -3.93
N LEU A 537 9.64 -42.36 -2.66
CA LEU A 537 9.88 -43.24 -1.51
C LEU A 537 8.79 -44.31 -1.39
N ALA A 538 7.53 -43.97 -1.65
CA ALA A 538 6.43 -44.94 -1.68
C ALA A 538 6.62 -45.98 -2.80
N ALA A 539 7.04 -45.55 -3.99
CA ALA A 539 7.36 -46.43 -5.11
C ALA A 539 8.53 -47.36 -4.78
N ARG A 540 9.62 -46.84 -4.19
CA ARG A 540 10.77 -47.65 -3.72
C ARG A 540 10.35 -48.72 -2.71
N ARG A 541 9.53 -48.36 -1.71
CA ARG A 541 9.01 -49.32 -0.72
C ARG A 541 8.12 -50.38 -1.37
N LYS A 542 7.31 -50.03 -2.37
CA LYS A 542 6.46 -50.99 -3.10
C LYS A 542 7.30 -51.96 -3.94
N ALA A 543 8.33 -51.46 -4.62
CA ALA A 543 9.28 -52.26 -5.39
C ALA A 543 10.05 -53.26 -4.49
N GLN A 544 10.57 -52.79 -3.36
CA GLN A 544 11.26 -53.64 -2.37
C GLN A 544 10.34 -54.76 -1.83
N LYS A 545 9.07 -54.44 -1.52
CA LYS A 545 8.09 -55.44 -1.09
C LYS A 545 7.79 -56.48 -2.17
N ARG A 546 7.73 -56.08 -3.44
CA ARG A 546 7.53 -56.99 -4.58
C ARG A 546 8.74 -57.92 -4.74
N HIS A 547 9.95 -57.37 -4.70
CA HIS A 547 11.19 -58.13 -4.78
C HIS A 547 11.34 -59.14 -3.62
N ALA A 548 11.01 -58.73 -2.40
CA ALA A 548 11.00 -59.64 -1.25
C ALA A 548 10.00 -60.79 -1.40
N ARG A 549 8.88 -60.59 -2.11
CA ARG A 549 7.92 -61.65 -2.44
C ARG A 549 8.47 -62.57 -3.54
N GLU A 550 9.09 -62.01 -4.57
CA GLU A 550 9.68 -62.76 -5.68
C GLU A 550 10.85 -63.64 -5.20
N ILE A 551 11.74 -63.12 -4.34
CA ILE A 551 12.81 -63.92 -3.70
C ILE A 551 12.21 -65.04 -2.83
N LYS A 552 11.19 -64.74 -2.03
CA LYS A 552 10.52 -65.77 -1.20
C LYS A 552 9.91 -66.87 -2.09
N ALA A 553 9.28 -66.50 -3.20
CA ALA A 553 8.73 -67.45 -4.15
C ALA A 553 9.83 -68.28 -4.85
N ALA A 554 10.94 -67.66 -5.24
CA ALA A 554 12.09 -68.33 -5.84
C ALA A 554 12.76 -69.32 -4.87
N ASN A 555 12.92 -68.93 -3.60
CA ASN A 555 13.45 -69.82 -2.56
C ASN A 555 12.49 -70.98 -2.25
N GLU A 556 11.18 -70.75 -2.25
CA GLU A 556 10.17 -71.82 -2.16
C GLU A 556 10.25 -72.79 -3.35
N HIS A 557 10.40 -72.28 -4.56
CA HIS A 557 10.62 -73.11 -5.76
C HIS A 557 11.91 -73.91 -5.68
N ARG A 558 13.01 -73.30 -5.22
CA ARG A 558 14.29 -73.98 -5.02
C ARG A 558 14.19 -75.07 -3.94
N LYS A 559 13.49 -74.80 -2.83
CA LYS A 559 13.24 -75.78 -1.77
C LYS A 559 12.42 -76.98 -2.28
N LYS A 560 11.40 -76.73 -3.11
CA LYS A 560 10.63 -77.79 -3.78
C LYS A 560 11.47 -78.58 -4.79
N ALA A 561 12.36 -77.93 -5.55
CA ALA A 561 13.26 -78.60 -6.49
C ALA A 561 14.30 -79.48 -5.77
N VAL A 562 14.86 -79.00 -4.66
CA VAL A 562 15.78 -79.77 -3.80
C VAL A 562 15.06 -80.96 -3.16
N LEU A 563 13.82 -80.78 -2.65
CA LEU A 563 13.02 -81.91 -2.16
C LEU A 563 12.76 -82.97 -3.25
N LYS A 564 12.57 -82.54 -4.49
CA LYS A 564 12.33 -83.44 -5.63
C LYS A 564 13.58 -84.24 -6.02
N LEU A 565 14.76 -83.65 -5.89
CA LEU A 565 16.06 -84.33 -6.07
C LEU A 565 16.38 -85.30 -4.92
N VAL A 566 16.08 -84.92 -3.68
CA VAL A 566 16.28 -85.79 -2.50
C VAL A 566 15.36 -87.01 -2.56
N ASN A 567 14.10 -86.82 -2.96
CA ASN A 567 13.15 -87.94 -3.11
C ASN A 567 13.50 -88.88 -4.27
N SER A 568 14.22 -88.42 -5.30
CA SER A 568 14.75 -89.30 -6.36
C SER A 568 15.95 -90.15 -5.93
N SER A 569 16.64 -89.77 -4.84
CA SER A 569 17.78 -90.52 -4.27
C SER A 569 17.41 -91.46 -3.12
N THR A 570 16.16 -91.46 -2.65
CA THR A 570 15.68 -92.31 -1.54
C THR A 570 14.78 -93.48 -1.96
N ASN A 571 14.73 -93.81 -3.26
CA ASN A 571 13.94 -94.94 -3.76
C ASN A 571 14.70 -96.27 -3.84
N ASP A 572 15.94 -96.35 -3.35
CA ASP A 572 16.63 -97.63 -3.17
C ASP A 572 16.91 -97.86 -1.69
N VAL A 573 16.40 -99.00 -1.19
CA VAL A 573 16.55 -99.60 0.15
C VAL A 573 15.49 -99.20 1.20
N GLU A 574 14.40 -99.95 1.18
CA GLU A 574 13.47 -100.14 2.29
C GLU A 574 13.78 -101.49 2.95
N ALA A 575 13.96 -101.54 4.29
CA ALA A 575 13.32 -102.52 5.21
C ALA A 575 14.03 -102.68 6.58
N SER A 576 13.21 -102.61 7.64
CA SER A 576 13.34 -103.23 8.99
C SER A 576 14.38 -102.60 9.97
N VAL A 577 14.14 -102.34 11.26
CA VAL A 577 13.42 -103.04 12.35
C VAL A 577 12.93 -102.04 13.44
N LYS A 578 11.95 -102.51 14.24
CA LYS A 578 11.08 -101.93 15.30
C LYS A 578 11.69 -101.60 16.70
N HIS A 579 11.01 -100.67 17.41
CA HIS A 579 10.60 -100.58 18.86
C HIS A 579 11.70 -100.56 19.98
N GLU A 580 11.62 -99.94 21.17
CA GLU A 580 10.69 -99.11 21.99
C GLU A 580 11.47 -98.75 23.31
N ILE A 581 11.43 -97.57 23.96
CA ILE A 581 10.71 -97.25 25.23
C ILE A 581 11.28 -95.93 25.86
N ALA A 582 10.35 -95.14 26.43
CA ALA A 582 10.43 -94.15 27.53
C ALA A 582 10.83 -92.68 27.30
N SER A 583 9.86 -91.84 27.65
CA SER A 583 9.76 -90.38 27.87
C SER A 583 10.64 -89.87 29.03
N ASP A 584 11.00 -88.59 29.22
CA ASP A 584 10.30 -87.30 29.07
C ASP A 584 11.29 -86.10 28.92
N ASP A 585 10.75 -84.93 28.56
CA ASP A 585 11.26 -83.53 28.71
C ASP A 585 11.80 -82.71 27.47
N LEU A 586 10.85 -82.01 26.83
CA LEU A 586 10.85 -80.58 26.35
C LEU A 586 11.80 -80.06 25.22
N PRO A 587 11.44 -78.96 24.49
CA PRO A 587 11.61 -78.88 23.03
C PRO A 587 12.73 -77.97 22.46
N VAL A 588 13.31 -78.45 21.35
CA VAL A 588 13.74 -77.78 20.10
C VAL A 588 14.59 -76.50 20.19
N ASN A 589 15.91 -76.61 19.91
CA ASN A 589 16.54 -75.92 18.75
C ASN A 589 17.99 -76.42 18.52
N GLY A 590 18.22 -77.18 17.44
CA GLY A 590 19.54 -77.64 17.05
C GLY A 590 20.33 -76.58 16.28
N LYS A 591 21.47 -76.17 16.83
CA LYS A 591 22.57 -75.54 16.09
C LYS A 591 23.63 -76.61 15.81
N PHE A 592 23.91 -76.88 14.54
CA PHE A 592 25.21 -77.38 14.10
C PHE A 592 25.77 -76.45 13.02
N ALA A 593 27.09 -76.32 13.06
CA ALA A 593 27.90 -75.24 12.55
C ALA A 593 28.37 -75.42 11.09
N ASP A 594 28.78 -74.27 10.52
CA ASP A 594 29.77 -74.00 9.48
C ASP A 594 30.07 -75.03 8.37
N SER A 595 29.89 -74.58 7.13
CA SER A 595 30.96 -74.64 6.12
C SER A 595 30.76 -73.59 5.03
N SER A 596 31.90 -72.97 4.72
CA SER A 596 32.23 -71.99 3.68
C SER A 596 31.45 -72.07 2.36
N VAL A 597 30.96 -70.91 1.89
CA VAL A 597 30.69 -70.64 0.48
C VAL A 597 31.69 -69.59 0.00
N GLN A 598 32.61 -70.02 -0.86
CA GLN A 598 33.51 -69.20 -1.66
C GLN A 598 32.73 -68.39 -2.71
N ASP A 599 33.09 -67.11 -2.82
CA ASP A 599 33.18 -66.24 -3.98
C ASP A 599 32.23 -66.45 -5.18
N ILE A 600 31.31 -65.50 -5.34
CA ILE A 600 30.69 -65.13 -6.63
C ILE A 600 30.99 -63.62 -6.84
N PRO A 601 31.41 -63.15 -8.04
CA PRO A 601 31.92 -61.79 -8.23
C PRO A 601 30.84 -60.70 -8.06
N PRO A 602 31.23 -59.44 -7.76
CA PRO A 602 30.31 -58.37 -7.36
C PRO A 602 29.54 -57.67 -8.50
N ASP A 603 29.49 -58.23 -9.72
CA ASP A 603 29.06 -57.50 -10.92
C ASP A 603 27.58 -57.71 -11.36
N GLU A 604 26.76 -58.47 -10.63
CA GLU A 604 25.35 -58.72 -11.02
C GLU A 604 24.29 -57.93 -10.23
N HIS A 605 24.67 -56.96 -9.39
CA HIS A 605 23.70 -56.14 -8.62
C HIS A 605 23.13 -54.91 -9.35
N GLU A 606 23.49 -54.66 -10.61
CA GLU A 606 23.06 -53.42 -11.31
C GLU A 606 21.75 -53.50 -12.10
N TYR A 607 21.15 -54.68 -12.24
CA TYR A 607 19.81 -54.82 -12.81
C TYR A 607 18.80 -55.02 -11.68
N PHE A 608 17.96 -54.01 -11.38
CA PHE A 608 16.52 -54.12 -11.07
C PHE A 608 15.97 -52.82 -10.44
N VAL A 609 15.74 -51.83 -11.32
CA VAL A 609 14.74 -50.74 -11.25
C VAL A 609 14.57 -50.05 -9.88
N GLU A 610 15.56 -49.25 -9.48
CA GLU A 610 15.23 -48.02 -8.76
C GLU A 610 14.70 -46.99 -9.77
N PRO A 611 13.62 -46.26 -9.47
CA PRO A 611 13.29 -45.05 -10.24
C PRO A 611 14.44 -44.06 -10.05
N LYS A 612 15.43 -44.11 -10.93
CA LYS A 612 16.55 -43.15 -10.94
C LYS A 612 15.94 -41.78 -11.21
N THR A 613 16.08 -40.88 -10.24
CA THR A 613 15.74 -39.48 -10.45
C THR A 613 16.75 -38.91 -11.42
N ASN A 614 16.29 -38.24 -12.49
CA ASN A 614 17.14 -37.56 -13.46
C ASN A 614 17.93 -36.37 -12.88
N ILE A 615 17.82 -36.14 -11.56
CA ILE A 615 18.36 -34.99 -10.84
C ILE A 615 19.20 -35.53 -9.68
N HIS A 616 20.45 -35.08 -9.58
CA HIS A 616 21.35 -35.36 -8.46
C HIS A 616 21.43 -34.16 -7.50
N SER A 617 21.17 -32.93 -7.97
CA SER A 617 21.27 -31.73 -7.16
C SER A 617 20.15 -30.72 -7.42
N LEU A 618 19.62 -30.18 -6.33
CA LEU A 618 18.60 -29.15 -6.30
C LEU A 618 19.17 -27.90 -5.64
N ILE A 619 19.14 -26.78 -6.33
CA ILE A 619 19.59 -25.48 -5.80
C ILE A 619 18.37 -24.62 -5.55
N LEU A 620 18.20 -24.20 -4.29
CA LEU A 620 17.19 -23.24 -3.89
C LEU A 620 17.81 -21.85 -3.89
N ASP A 621 17.38 -21.01 -4.82
CA ASP A 621 17.84 -19.63 -4.88
C ASP A 621 17.04 -18.74 -3.91
N PHE A 622 17.73 -18.28 -2.86
CA PHE A 622 17.17 -17.42 -1.82
C PHE A 622 17.46 -15.92 -2.06
N THR A 623 17.90 -15.55 -3.28
CA THR A 623 18.09 -14.13 -3.66
C THR A 623 16.87 -13.25 -3.34
N PRO A 624 15.62 -13.66 -3.63
CA PRO A 624 14.43 -12.85 -3.35
C PRO A 624 13.90 -12.95 -1.90
N VAL A 625 14.44 -13.87 -1.09
CA VAL A 625 13.91 -14.20 0.24
C VAL A 625 14.38 -13.17 1.27
N ASN A 626 13.47 -12.31 1.72
CA ASN A 626 13.78 -11.25 2.69
C ASN A 626 13.72 -11.74 4.14
N PHE A 627 12.80 -12.66 4.47
CA PHE A 627 12.68 -13.24 5.80
C PHE A 627 12.19 -14.70 5.73
N VAL A 628 12.35 -15.43 6.84
CA VAL A 628 11.81 -16.78 7.02
C VAL A 628 11.28 -16.89 8.46
N ASP A 629 10.04 -17.35 8.61
CA ASP A 629 9.43 -17.57 9.93
C ASP A 629 9.69 -19.00 10.46
N SER A 630 9.12 -19.34 11.61
CA SER A 630 9.29 -20.66 12.22
C SER A 630 8.69 -21.80 11.39
N VAL A 631 7.57 -21.58 10.71
CA VAL A 631 6.91 -22.58 9.86
C VAL A 631 7.71 -22.79 8.58
N GLY A 632 8.12 -21.71 7.92
CA GLY A 632 8.99 -21.74 6.74
C GLY A 632 10.33 -22.41 7.02
N ALA A 633 10.93 -22.18 8.20
CA ALA A 633 12.14 -22.89 8.61
C ALA A 633 11.92 -24.41 8.78
N LYS A 634 10.79 -24.82 9.37
CA LYS A 634 10.40 -26.23 9.47
C LYS A 634 10.18 -26.85 8.09
N THR A 635 9.48 -26.16 7.20
CA THR A 635 9.26 -26.61 5.82
C THR A 635 10.57 -26.78 5.06
N LEU A 636 11.49 -25.82 5.17
CA LEU A 636 12.81 -25.91 4.54
C LEU A 636 13.62 -27.11 5.07
N LYS A 637 13.56 -27.36 6.38
CA LYS A 637 14.18 -28.55 6.99
C LYS A 637 13.55 -29.84 6.48
N SER A 638 12.23 -29.88 6.30
CA SER A 638 11.52 -31.04 5.73
C SER A 638 11.96 -31.30 4.30
N ILE A 639 11.99 -30.27 3.45
CA ILE A 639 12.44 -30.35 2.06
C ILE A 639 13.86 -30.92 1.99
N ILE A 640 14.80 -30.37 2.77
CA ILE A 640 16.20 -30.86 2.76
C ILE A 640 16.27 -32.34 3.17
N LYS A 641 15.49 -32.75 4.17
CA LYS A 641 15.46 -34.14 4.64
C LYS A 641 14.85 -35.07 3.58
N GLU A 642 13.68 -34.74 3.06
CA GLU A 642 12.94 -35.55 2.09
C GLU A 642 13.72 -35.75 0.79
N TYR A 643 14.30 -34.69 0.24
CA TYR A 643 15.10 -34.79 -0.99
C TYR A 643 16.41 -35.56 -0.75
N LYS A 644 17.02 -35.44 0.44
CA LYS A 644 18.21 -36.23 0.80
C LYS A 644 17.91 -37.73 0.88
N GLU A 645 16.75 -38.13 1.41
CA GLU A 645 16.31 -39.54 1.44
C GLU A 645 16.13 -40.14 0.03
N VAL A 646 15.84 -39.29 -0.96
CA VAL A 646 15.71 -39.70 -2.35
C VAL A 646 17.07 -39.79 -3.08
N GLY A 647 18.13 -39.24 -2.50
CA GLY A 647 19.46 -39.17 -3.12
C GLY A 647 19.71 -37.84 -3.86
N VAL A 648 18.88 -36.82 -3.65
CA VAL A 648 19.06 -35.48 -4.23
C VAL A 648 19.69 -34.55 -3.20
N CYS A 649 20.85 -33.96 -3.53
CA CYS A 649 21.51 -32.98 -2.68
C CYS A 649 20.82 -31.61 -2.80
N VAL A 650 20.38 -31.02 -1.69
CA VAL A 650 19.76 -29.67 -1.66
C VAL A 650 20.78 -28.63 -1.23
N CYS A 651 21.02 -27.62 -2.06
CA CYS A 651 21.90 -26.49 -1.79
C CYS A 651 21.10 -25.18 -1.72
N ILE A 652 21.44 -24.29 -0.78
CA ILE A 652 20.83 -22.96 -0.68
C ILE A 652 21.82 -21.92 -1.21
N ALA A 653 21.40 -21.16 -2.22
CA ALA A 653 22.19 -20.12 -2.86
C ALA A 653 21.73 -18.71 -2.42
N SER A 654 22.66 -17.74 -2.48
CA SER A 654 22.38 -16.30 -2.39
C SER A 654 21.57 -15.79 -1.18
N CYS A 655 21.63 -16.51 -0.05
CA CYS A 655 20.88 -16.12 1.15
C CYS A 655 21.41 -14.85 1.82
N SER A 656 20.50 -13.95 2.18
CA SER A 656 20.85 -12.70 2.87
C SER A 656 21.44 -12.98 4.27
N GLY A 657 22.34 -12.13 4.76
CA GLY A 657 22.95 -12.31 6.09
C GLY A 657 21.92 -12.27 7.24
N ALA A 658 20.83 -11.53 7.08
CA ALA A 658 19.73 -11.49 8.04
C ALA A 658 18.93 -12.79 8.01
N THR A 659 18.55 -13.25 6.82
CA THR A 659 17.82 -14.52 6.61
C THR A 659 18.61 -15.72 7.13
N LEU A 660 19.92 -15.77 6.85
CA LEU A 660 20.84 -16.78 7.41
C LEU A 660 20.85 -16.78 8.94
N CYS A 661 20.84 -15.60 9.57
CA CYS A 661 20.80 -15.48 11.02
C CYS A 661 19.49 -16.00 11.60
N TRP A 662 18.36 -15.67 10.96
CA TRP A 662 17.04 -16.17 11.33
C TRP A 662 16.95 -17.69 11.18
N CYS A 663 17.38 -18.24 10.04
CA CYS A 663 17.41 -19.69 9.84
C CYS A 663 18.25 -20.36 10.94
N ARG A 664 19.48 -19.91 11.20
CA ARG A 664 20.34 -20.47 12.26
C ARG A 664 19.73 -20.39 13.66
N THR A 665 19.00 -19.32 13.97
CA THR A 665 18.35 -19.13 15.28
C THR A 665 17.11 -20.03 15.41
N LEU A 666 16.31 -20.13 14.35
CA LEU A 666 15.08 -20.92 14.32
C LEU A 666 15.34 -22.43 14.23
N THR A 667 16.53 -22.85 13.78
CA THR A 667 16.91 -24.28 13.68
C THR A 667 17.87 -24.75 14.76
N MET A 668 17.98 -24.00 15.87
CA MET A 668 18.61 -24.43 17.13
C MET A 668 18.15 -25.85 17.46
N ASN A 669 19.08 -26.81 17.42
CA ASN A 669 18.94 -28.29 17.58
C ASN A 669 18.96 -29.16 16.32
N THR A 670 19.36 -28.64 15.16
CA THR A 670 19.93 -29.53 14.13
C THR A 670 21.16 -28.88 13.55
N HIS A 671 22.23 -29.65 13.39
CA HIS A 671 23.26 -29.38 12.40
C HIS A 671 22.59 -29.32 11.02
N LEU A 672 21.89 -28.23 10.74
CA LEU A 672 21.60 -27.78 9.39
C LEU A 672 22.96 -27.31 8.89
N LEU A 673 23.67 -28.30 8.39
CA LEU A 673 24.85 -28.20 7.57
C LEU A 673 24.58 -27.13 6.50
N PHE A 674 24.92 -25.88 6.81
CA PHE A 674 25.30 -24.88 5.79
C PHE A 674 26.74 -25.20 5.33
N GLY A 675 27.00 -26.48 5.09
CA GLY A 675 28.29 -27.12 4.93
C GLY A 675 28.06 -28.47 4.28
N THR A 676 28.36 -28.55 3.00
CA THR A 676 28.33 -29.76 2.19
C THR A 676 29.04 -30.93 2.88
N LEU A 677 28.45 -32.14 2.81
CA LEU A 677 29.13 -33.41 3.09
C LEU A 677 30.47 -33.50 2.33
N PRO A 678 31.45 -34.29 2.79
CA PRO A 678 32.78 -34.36 2.19
C PRO A 678 32.66 -34.81 0.72
N PHE A 679 32.93 -33.90 -0.21
CA PHE A 679 32.84 -34.15 -1.64
C PHE A 679 34.08 -34.92 -2.10
N ASN A 680 33.83 -36.10 -2.66
CA ASN A 680 34.83 -36.97 -3.28
C ASN A 680 35.44 -36.29 -4.53
N SER A 681 36.72 -36.52 -4.77
CA SER A 681 37.61 -35.81 -5.70
C SER A 681 37.20 -35.80 -7.19
N ARG A 682 36.19 -36.58 -7.59
CA ARG A 682 35.65 -36.61 -8.98
C ARG A 682 34.68 -35.48 -9.32
N PHE A 683 34.19 -34.71 -8.34
CA PHE A 683 33.22 -33.62 -8.59
C PHE A 683 33.87 -32.27 -8.92
N GLN A 684 35.20 -32.21 -8.96
CA GLN A 684 35.98 -30.98 -9.08
C GLN A 684 36.11 -30.46 -10.52
N GLU A 685 35.88 -31.31 -11.54
CA GLU A 685 36.14 -30.95 -12.95
C GLU A 685 34.93 -30.41 -13.72
N HIS A 686 33.69 -30.49 -13.21
CA HIS A 686 32.49 -30.20 -14.02
C HIS A 686 31.51 -29.17 -13.44
N ASN A 687 31.80 -28.53 -12.31
CA ASN A 687 30.93 -27.51 -11.70
C ASN A 687 31.63 -26.16 -11.49
N MET A 688 32.12 -25.61 -12.59
CA MET A 688 32.91 -24.38 -12.64
C MET A 688 32.06 -23.09 -12.59
N ASN A 689 30.76 -23.15 -12.92
CA ASN A 689 29.95 -21.94 -13.22
C ASN A 689 28.90 -21.53 -12.15
N LEU A 690 28.49 -22.46 -11.28
CA LEU A 690 27.32 -22.22 -10.41
C LEU A 690 27.62 -21.31 -9.20
N TYR A 691 28.86 -21.34 -8.71
CA TYR A 691 29.23 -20.64 -7.48
C TYR A 691 29.66 -19.18 -7.71
N THR A 692 30.04 -18.82 -8.94
CA THR A 692 30.44 -17.46 -9.33
C THR A 692 29.25 -16.48 -9.24
N TRP A 693 28.05 -16.96 -9.56
CA TRP A 693 26.79 -16.20 -9.50
C TRP A 693 26.40 -15.77 -8.07
N ILE A 694 26.62 -16.63 -7.07
CA ILE A 694 26.26 -16.41 -5.65
C ILE A 694 27.01 -15.21 -5.05
N LEU A 695 28.23 -14.95 -5.51
CA LEU A 695 29.04 -13.82 -5.06
C LEU A 695 28.80 -12.54 -5.89
N PHE A 696 28.34 -12.66 -7.13
CA PHE A 696 28.07 -11.52 -8.02
C PHE A 696 26.86 -10.70 -7.56
N HIS A 697 25.76 -11.37 -7.16
CA HIS A 697 24.57 -10.68 -6.65
C HIS A 697 24.82 -9.91 -5.34
N ARG A 698 25.77 -10.35 -4.51
CA ARG A 698 26.17 -9.67 -3.26
C ARG A 698 26.98 -8.39 -3.51
N LYS A 699 27.79 -8.34 -4.56
CA LYS A 699 28.64 -7.17 -4.88
C LYS A 699 27.88 -6.10 -5.67
N PHE A 700 26.99 -6.50 -6.58
CA PHE A 700 26.17 -5.57 -7.38
C PHE A 700 25.17 -4.76 -6.54
N ARG A 701 24.69 -5.31 -5.41
CA ARG A 701 23.77 -4.61 -4.48
C ARG A 701 24.48 -3.56 -3.61
N ARG A 702 25.81 -3.65 -3.43
CA ARG A 702 26.59 -2.71 -2.59
C ARG A 702 26.95 -1.41 -3.33
N ASN A 703 26.96 -1.42 -4.66
CA ASN A 703 27.30 -0.26 -5.50
C ASN A 703 26.09 0.56 -6.02
N ARG A 704 24.84 0.21 -5.68
CA ARG A 704 23.65 1.03 -6.01
C ARG A 704 23.27 2.06 -4.93
N LYS A 705 24.25 2.67 -4.26
CA LYS A 705 24.02 3.81 -3.36
C LYS A 705 24.31 5.19 -3.97
N THR A 706 24.45 5.25 -5.30
CA THR A 706 24.52 6.51 -6.05
C THR A 706 23.76 6.32 -7.38
N PRO A 707 22.77 7.17 -7.70
CA PRO A 707 22.10 7.09 -9.00
C PRO A 707 23.08 7.58 -10.10
N PRO A 708 23.25 6.85 -11.21
CA PRO A 708 23.89 7.45 -12.37
C PRO A 708 22.92 8.47 -12.98
N ARG A 709 23.27 9.75 -12.90
CA ARG A 709 22.75 10.76 -13.82
C ARG A 709 23.38 10.52 -15.18
N LYS A 710 22.53 10.48 -16.22
CA LYS A 710 22.76 10.53 -17.67
C LYS A 710 22.50 9.23 -18.44
N SER A 711 21.78 9.45 -19.54
CA SER A 711 21.04 8.58 -20.43
C SER A 711 21.82 7.41 -21.02
N PHE A 712 21.13 6.28 -21.16
CA PHE A 712 21.30 5.36 -22.29
C PHE A 712 19.91 4.81 -22.67
N SER A 713 19.36 5.32 -23.77
CA SER A 713 18.30 4.65 -24.54
C SER A 713 18.97 3.62 -25.44
N VAL A 714 18.51 2.37 -25.39
CA VAL A 714 18.74 1.40 -26.46
C VAL A 714 17.40 1.22 -27.17
N ALA A 715 17.36 1.68 -28.42
CA ALA A 715 16.24 1.53 -29.34
C ALA A 715 16.39 0.21 -30.11
N ILE A 716 15.33 -0.59 -30.11
CA ILE A 716 15.11 -1.69 -31.06
C ILE A 716 14.29 -1.11 -32.23
N PHE A 717 14.76 -1.37 -33.44
CA PHE A 717 14.17 -0.93 -34.71
C PHE A 717 12.76 -1.51 -34.95
N ARG A 718 11.75 -0.64 -35.10
CA ARG A 718 10.63 -0.84 -36.06
C ARG A 718 10.23 0.51 -36.66
N ARG A 719 10.25 0.56 -38.00
CA ARG A 719 10.00 1.68 -38.93
C ARG A 719 8.92 2.69 -38.50
N ALA A 720 9.27 3.99 -38.47
CA ALA A 720 8.39 5.09 -38.93
C ALA A 720 9.17 6.40 -39.19
N ARG A 721 8.99 6.92 -40.41
CA ARG A 721 9.34 8.22 -41.04
C ARG A 721 9.87 9.40 -40.17
N ILE A 722 11.09 9.83 -40.53
CA ILE A 722 11.55 11.18 -40.95
C ILE A 722 10.87 12.41 -40.32
N ALA A 723 11.62 13.16 -39.49
CA ALA A 723 11.80 14.63 -39.59
C ALA A 723 12.90 15.13 -38.62
N ASN A 724 13.81 15.96 -39.16
CA ASN A 724 15.03 16.51 -38.56
C ASN A 724 14.80 17.53 -37.43
N ILE A 725 15.68 17.54 -36.41
CA ILE A 725 15.98 18.70 -35.56
C ILE A 725 17.51 18.77 -35.36
N PRO A 726 18.17 19.94 -35.52
CA PRO A 726 19.63 20.06 -35.48
C PRO A 726 20.21 20.12 -34.06
N ALA A 727 21.42 19.60 -33.94
CA ALA A 727 22.27 19.68 -32.75
C ALA A 727 22.99 21.03 -32.67
N SER A 728 23.09 21.60 -31.47
CA SER A 728 24.19 22.51 -31.12
C SER A 728 24.69 22.18 -29.72
N VAL A 729 25.97 21.86 -29.67
CA VAL A 729 26.78 21.51 -28.50
C VAL A 729 27.41 22.78 -27.96
N GLN A 730 27.39 22.99 -26.64
CA GLN A 730 28.52 23.63 -25.99
C GLN A 730 28.72 23.15 -24.55
N THR A 731 29.98 22.83 -24.31
CA THR A 731 30.63 22.12 -23.22
C THR A 731 30.91 23.06 -22.05
N LEU A 732 30.55 22.68 -20.82
CA LEU A 732 31.02 23.34 -19.60
C LEU A 732 31.83 22.34 -18.75
N ARG A 733 33.15 22.54 -18.75
CA ARG A 733 34.13 21.95 -17.81
C ARG A 733 33.87 22.54 -16.41
N ILE A 734 33.88 21.70 -15.38
CA ILE A 734 33.95 22.13 -13.97
C ILE A 734 35.35 21.77 -13.46
N SER A 735 36.11 22.80 -13.07
CA SER A 735 37.39 22.71 -12.36
C SER A 735 37.17 22.85 -10.85
N ALA A 736 38.06 22.24 -10.06
CA ALA A 736 38.09 22.19 -8.60
C ALA A 736 38.46 23.55 -7.95
N PRO A 737 38.23 23.77 -6.64
CA PRO A 737 38.37 25.08 -6.02
C PRO A 737 39.80 25.35 -5.53
N GLY A 738 40.28 26.57 -5.76
CA GLY A 738 41.49 27.13 -5.16
C GLY A 738 41.39 28.66 -5.03
N LYS A 739 41.49 29.11 -3.77
CA LYS A 739 41.97 30.40 -3.21
C LYS A 739 41.85 31.74 -3.96
N ASP A 740 41.31 32.69 -3.18
CA ASP A 740 41.77 34.08 -2.92
C ASP A 740 41.65 35.21 -3.97
N ARG A 741 41.09 36.32 -3.46
CA ARG A 741 41.25 37.77 -3.77
C ARG A 741 40.38 38.48 -4.82
N ASP A 742 39.63 39.45 -4.25
CA ASP A 742 39.48 40.87 -4.59
C ASP A 742 38.88 41.35 -5.94
N ASN A 743 37.80 42.13 -5.72
CA ASN A 743 37.47 43.45 -6.27
C ASN A 743 36.76 43.65 -7.63
N SER A 744 35.80 44.59 -7.51
CA SER A 744 35.29 45.59 -8.47
C SER A 744 34.34 45.19 -9.59
N ALA A 745 33.06 45.50 -9.35
CA ALA A 745 32.14 46.31 -10.15
C ALA A 745 32.35 46.41 -11.69
N LEU A 746 31.28 46.15 -12.46
CA LEU A 746 30.71 47.14 -13.39
C LEU A 746 29.29 46.78 -13.84
N THR A 747 28.55 47.84 -14.14
CA THR A 747 27.12 48.01 -14.39
C THR A 747 26.67 47.78 -15.84
N ALA A 748 25.35 47.56 -15.98
CA ALA A 748 24.42 48.14 -16.96
C ALA A 748 23.90 47.33 -18.18
N ARG A 749 22.56 47.19 -18.18
CA ARG A 749 21.54 47.46 -19.24
C ARG A 749 21.64 46.78 -20.61
N GLY A 750 20.49 46.25 -21.07
CA GLY A 750 20.13 46.29 -22.50
C GLY A 750 19.17 45.18 -22.99
N HIS A 751 17.91 45.57 -23.21
CA HIS A 751 16.84 45.04 -24.07
C HIS A 751 17.02 43.76 -24.95
N GLY A 752 15.90 43.01 -25.08
CA GLY A 752 15.69 41.91 -26.05
C GLY A 752 15.67 42.37 -27.53
N PRO A 753 15.25 41.56 -28.52
CA PRO A 753 14.06 40.68 -28.48
C PRO A 753 14.22 39.29 -29.17
N TYR A 754 13.39 38.30 -28.85
CA TYR A 754 12.99 37.26 -29.82
C TYR A 754 11.56 36.77 -29.53
N THR A 755 10.69 37.17 -30.44
CA THR A 755 9.33 36.70 -30.72
C THR A 755 9.34 35.39 -31.51
N GLU A 756 8.16 34.75 -31.58
CA GLU A 756 7.76 33.69 -32.53
C GLU A 756 8.29 32.26 -32.28
N LEU A 757 7.46 31.43 -31.62
CA LEU A 757 7.08 30.07 -32.05
C LEU A 757 6.32 29.37 -30.92
N PHE A 758 4.98 29.38 -30.97
CA PHE A 758 4.09 28.27 -30.60
C PHE A 758 2.65 28.72 -30.83
N LYS A 759 2.25 28.64 -32.10
CA LYS A 759 0.86 28.63 -32.56
C LYS A 759 0.57 27.18 -32.99
N GLU A 760 -0.68 26.77 -32.82
CA GLU A 760 -1.28 25.49 -33.21
C GLU A 760 -1.10 24.29 -32.26
N MET A 761 -2.09 24.13 -31.38
CA MET A 761 -2.97 22.94 -31.38
C MET A 761 -4.10 23.18 -30.38
N ASN A 762 -5.17 23.78 -30.87
CA ASN A 762 -6.45 23.88 -30.16
C ASN A 762 -7.55 23.87 -31.22
N THR A 763 -8.12 22.69 -31.48
CA THR A 763 -9.47 22.45 -32.03
C THR A 763 -9.59 20.97 -32.35
N PHE A 764 -10.38 20.21 -31.59
CA PHE A 764 -11.15 19.12 -32.18
C PHE A 764 -12.51 19.03 -31.49
N SER A 765 -13.50 19.48 -32.25
CA SER A 765 -14.92 19.37 -32.02
C SER A 765 -15.42 17.96 -32.34
N LEU A 766 -16.55 17.58 -31.72
CA LEU A 766 -17.37 16.41 -32.06
C LEU A 766 -17.61 16.28 -33.58
N PRO A 767 -17.82 15.04 -34.08
CA PRO A 767 -19.12 14.81 -34.71
C PRO A 767 -19.76 13.44 -34.45
N VAL A 768 -21.09 13.49 -34.56
CA VAL A 768 -22.09 12.43 -34.74
C VAL A 768 -21.89 11.70 -36.08
N LEU A 769 -22.12 10.39 -36.15
CA LEU A 769 -22.58 9.72 -37.39
C LEU A 769 -23.22 8.33 -37.13
N LEU A 770 -24.50 8.25 -37.45
CA LEU A 770 -25.29 7.06 -37.77
C LEU A 770 -24.94 6.55 -39.18
N GLY A 771 -25.04 5.24 -39.43
CA GLY A 771 -25.37 4.72 -40.78
C GLY A 771 -24.54 3.56 -41.35
N HIS A 772 -25.00 2.34 -41.06
CA HIS A 772 -25.09 1.15 -41.93
C HIS A 772 -23.99 0.73 -42.92
N SER A 773 -23.53 -0.53 -42.79
CA SER A 773 -23.88 -1.60 -43.76
C SER A 773 -23.67 -3.02 -43.19
N ARG A 774 -24.40 -3.97 -43.78
CA ARG A 774 -24.75 -5.35 -43.38
C ARG A 774 -23.62 -6.38 -43.52
N ALA A 775 -23.58 -7.40 -42.65
CA ALA A 775 -23.94 -8.79 -43.02
C ALA A 775 -23.76 -9.84 -41.88
N ASN A 776 -24.81 -10.65 -41.70
CA ASN A 776 -24.94 -12.04 -41.20
C ASN A 776 -24.62 -12.50 -39.76
N SER A 777 -25.72 -12.57 -38.99
CA SER A 777 -26.27 -13.70 -38.21
C SER A 777 -25.37 -14.86 -37.74
N SER A 778 -25.24 -15.01 -36.42
CA SER A 778 -25.82 -16.13 -35.64
C SER A 778 -25.47 -15.98 -34.14
N ASN A 779 -26.41 -16.36 -33.26
CA ASN A 779 -26.31 -16.42 -31.79
C ASN A 779 -26.16 -15.10 -31.00
N ARG A 780 -27.30 -14.46 -30.67
CA ARG A 780 -27.42 -13.61 -29.48
C ARG A 780 -27.73 -14.48 -28.27
N MET A 781 -26.78 -14.61 -27.36
CA MET A 781 -27.02 -15.01 -25.97
C MET A 781 -26.76 -13.78 -25.10
N SER A 782 -27.76 -13.39 -24.30
CA SER A 782 -27.74 -12.19 -23.46
C SER A 782 -26.58 -12.20 -22.46
N LEU A 783 -25.89 -11.07 -22.32
CA LEU A 783 -24.83 -10.84 -21.34
C LEU A 783 -25.30 -10.96 -19.87
N SER A 784 -26.63 -11.03 -19.64
CA SER A 784 -27.22 -11.23 -18.32
C SER A 784 -27.21 -12.70 -17.85
N THR A 785 -27.08 -13.68 -18.75
CA THR A 785 -27.08 -15.11 -18.39
C THR A 785 -25.69 -15.72 -18.22
N LEU A 786 -24.61 -14.97 -18.51
CA LEU A 786 -23.23 -15.41 -18.27
C LEU A 786 -22.69 -15.04 -16.88
N ILE A 787 -23.35 -14.14 -16.17
CA ILE A 787 -22.96 -13.72 -14.81
C ILE A 787 -23.58 -14.63 -13.74
N GLU A 788 -24.73 -15.26 -14.01
CA GLU A 788 -25.35 -16.23 -13.07
C GLU A 788 -24.69 -17.61 -13.08
N ARG A 789 -24.00 -18.02 -14.17
CA ARG A 789 -23.36 -19.35 -14.26
C ARG A 789 -21.92 -19.42 -13.75
N ALA A 790 -21.35 -18.31 -13.29
CA ALA A 790 -20.01 -18.30 -12.68
C ALA A 790 -20.03 -18.26 -11.14
N TRP A 791 -21.21 -18.15 -10.51
CA TRP A 791 -21.34 -18.05 -9.05
C TRP A 791 -21.90 -19.32 -8.36
N ILE A 792 -22.20 -20.38 -9.13
CA ILE A 792 -22.60 -21.69 -8.61
C ILE A 792 -21.72 -22.76 -9.25
N LEU A 793 -20.46 -22.86 -8.78
CA LEU A 793 -19.60 -24.06 -8.82
C LEU A 793 -18.22 -23.75 -8.19
N LYS A 794 -18.24 -23.49 -6.87
CA LYS A 794 -17.18 -23.81 -5.90
C LYS A 794 -17.64 -23.40 -4.49
N MET A 795 -18.55 -24.21 -3.94
CA MET A 795 -18.31 -24.77 -2.61
C MET A 795 -17.57 -26.09 -2.82
#